data_AF-A0A7Z7CB13-F1
#
_entry.id   AF-A0A7Z7CB13-F1
#
_cell.length_a   1.000
_cell.length_b   1.000
_cell.length_c   1.000
_cell.angle_alpha   90.00
_cell.angle_beta   90.00
_cell.angle_gamma   90.00
#
_symmetry.space_group_name_H-M   'P 1'
#
loop_
_entity.id
_entity.type
_entity.pdbx_description
1 polymer ?
#
loop_
_entity_poly.entity_id
_entity_poly.type
_entity_poly.pdbx_seq_one_letter_code
_entity_poly.pdbx_strand_id
1 'polypeptide(L)'
;MSDTTRSEMDTLNYKPMKLGHNQVINHWMISGIYTKPVAFVPTTMEGDINDWLIDGFAIHENPCRKEFVEHRRTQPVNRFFDQWSEFPSPGDDFVGEENGMPWALYSPWNNPRVEKSGFWFVPTHLRSYAATRLISPTAHTASLRIKTYGSLTLWMNGEMVTDFAPLMRNKEQEIVIKAELVAGINEIYACWEDLAERDTMYAFSVEYLGDEELVISLPIAPHLAESVKSAEQALEQAYFPSDLFRGEQIKLKLPLPLPDIVREIDIQYGNFFDGTENKTIHIAEKETELVLAHTNEIGHHYVYFTLTISVSNVALTKKFGCQSYDTSYDEAAQQTADIEARKSLALQCIAEKGSPNIHTAIAMLKTNGNVQEAENMLLEGVEGIEQRKDCSDFYLVGLFRLWRDERNSGLFSELFWDRVKASILGYRYWIDEPGDDVMWFFSENHALLFHTNELLAGQLFGDETFSNSGESGEVHRQKAEQRLALWFERFLDEGLAEWNSSAYIPIDAVGLLHIYEFAHNEQLRQQAKKAMDLLFYYITVQMHQGVVSTTFGRSYEKDLLGSYAAGTTSMCWIAYGVGNVNNYSISNVALSISDYSPPAAYQEHLLLGENQQLVFANQQGKGGYAKLYHFRTNEYSLSSIIRFRPGKPGYQEHVQHLSLSPEAQIWVNHPAEIYKHGDGRPCFWAGNGILPDVVQHEGIALMMFDIPADQTADWTHAYFPTHSFTEWVQHENWHFARLDKGYAAIYAANGTSMESNGVTRARELISPGLRNAWIIRAGSEQLFGSFDAFINQVRSASPEFDNQALTLTLADPVYGPIQWGMNKPFHIQEKEIVHEGYGVKGQLKLLDMER
;
A
#
# COMPACT_ATOMS: atom_id res chain seq x y z
N MET A 1 43.61 2.77 -49.81
CA MET A 1 43.68 1.30 -49.77
C MET A 1 44.44 0.91 -48.52
N SER A 2 43.96 -0.13 -47.82
CA SER A 2 44.25 -0.60 -46.45
C SER A 2 43.75 0.35 -45.36
N ASP A 3 42.52 0.27 -44.87
CA ASP A 3 41.73 -0.91 -44.44
C ASP A 3 42.38 -1.61 -43.22
N THR A 4 42.04 -1.08 -42.04
CA THR A 4 42.16 -1.73 -40.73
C THR A 4 40.89 -1.40 -39.94
N THR A 5 39.83 -2.13 -40.30
CA THR A 5 38.85 -2.72 -39.37
C THR A 5 38.65 -1.96 -38.05
N ARG A 6 37.68 -1.04 -38.04
CA ARG A 6 36.74 -0.96 -36.91
C ARG A 6 36.16 -2.37 -36.79
N SER A 7 36.51 -3.11 -35.73
CA SER A 7 35.89 -4.40 -35.50
C SER A 7 34.38 -4.22 -35.50
N GLU A 8 33.71 -5.09 -36.24
CA GLU A 8 32.30 -5.41 -36.07
C GLU A 8 32.08 -5.68 -34.57
N MET A 9 31.60 -4.68 -33.82
CA MET A 9 31.05 -4.93 -32.50
C MET A 9 29.65 -5.46 -32.73
N ASP A 10 29.48 -6.73 -32.37
CA ASP A 10 28.27 -7.59 -32.38
C ASP A 10 27.09 -7.02 -31.55
N THR A 11 26.70 -5.76 -31.78
CA THR A 11 25.51 -5.12 -31.21
C THR A 11 24.47 -4.93 -32.31
N LEU A 12 23.86 -6.02 -32.74
CA LEU A 12 22.64 -5.95 -33.54
C LEU A 12 21.45 -5.66 -32.61
N ASN A 13 21.19 -4.36 -32.51
CA ASN A 13 19.95 -3.69 -32.13
C ASN A 13 18.75 -4.60 -31.80
N TYR A 14 18.27 -4.53 -30.55
CA TYR A 14 16.85 -4.76 -30.23
C TYR A 14 16.01 -3.77 -31.07
N LYS A 15 15.58 -4.22 -32.27
CA LYS A 15 14.98 -3.36 -33.33
C LYS A 15 13.46 -3.50 -33.39
N PRO A 16 12.72 -2.38 -33.44
CA PRO A 16 12.81 -1.34 -32.42
C PRO A 16 11.45 -1.01 -31.80
N MET A 17 11.50 -0.55 -30.56
CA MET A 17 10.40 0.19 -29.96
C MET A 17 10.40 1.58 -30.57
N LYS A 18 9.38 1.84 -31.40
CA LYS A 18 9.19 3.14 -32.03
C LYS A 18 8.79 4.18 -30.98
N LEU A 19 9.35 5.38 -31.11
CA LEU A 19 8.96 6.57 -30.39
C LEU A 19 8.47 7.62 -31.38
N GLY A 20 7.35 8.25 -31.10
CA GLY A 20 6.77 9.36 -31.84
C GLY A 20 6.21 10.42 -30.88
N HIS A 21 5.28 11.22 -31.39
CA HIS A 21 4.71 12.36 -30.66
C HIS A 21 4.13 11.97 -29.29
N ASN A 22 4.62 12.62 -28.22
CA ASN A 22 4.24 12.42 -26.82
C ASN A 22 4.46 10.98 -26.31
N GLN A 23 5.54 10.32 -26.76
CA GLN A 23 5.92 9.00 -26.27
C GLN A 23 7.11 9.07 -25.31
N VAL A 24 7.09 8.21 -24.30
CA VAL A 24 8.13 8.16 -23.27
C VAL A 24 9.25 7.21 -23.65
N ILE A 25 10.50 7.65 -23.46
CA ILE A 25 11.66 6.77 -23.48
C ILE A 25 11.57 5.86 -22.25
N ASN A 26 11.04 4.65 -22.43
CA ASN A 26 10.71 3.73 -21.33
C ASN A 26 11.70 2.56 -21.18
N HIS A 27 12.71 2.46 -22.04
CA HIS A 27 13.72 1.41 -22.02
C HIS A 27 15.13 1.98 -21.82
N TRP A 28 15.75 1.55 -20.73
CA TRP A 28 17.04 2.05 -20.25
C TRP A 28 17.88 0.90 -19.74
N MET A 29 19.20 1.01 -19.90
CA MET A 29 20.14 0.38 -18.98
C MET A 29 20.15 1.20 -17.70
N ILE A 30 20.12 0.56 -16.54
CA ILE A 30 20.18 1.22 -15.24
C ILE A 30 21.18 0.54 -14.29
N SER A 31 21.81 1.32 -13.41
CA SER A 31 22.58 0.81 -12.28
C SER A 31 21.64 0.37 -11.15
N GLY A 32 22.23 -0.17 -10.07
CA GLY A 32 21.56 -0.27 -8.77
C GLY A 32 21.26 1.08 -8.11
N ILE A 33 20.74 1.04 -6.88
CA ILE A 33 20.57 2.22 -6.03
C ILE A 33 21.79 2.30 -5.12
N TYR A 34 22.55 3.38 -5.24
CA TYR A 34 23.60 3.72 -4.28
C TYR A 34 22.98 4.54 -3.17
N THR A 35 23.03 4.02 -1.95
CA THR A 35 22.40 4.64 -0.78
C THR A 35 23.44 5.08 0.22
N LYS A 36 23.32 6.30 0.72
CA LYS A 36 24.17 6.82 1.79
C LYS A 36 23.32 7.52 2.85
N PRO A 37 23.23 6.99 4.09
CA PRO A 37 22.63 7.73 5.20
C PRO A 37 23.31 9.09 5.37
N VAL A 38 22.51 10.13 5.58
CA VAL A 38 22.97 11.50 5.73
C VAL A 38 22.48 12.06 7.05
N ALA A 39 23.40 12.70 7.78
CA ALA A 39 23.10 13.41 9.02
C ALA A 39 22.94 14.89 8.73
N PHE A 40 22.08 15.55 9.49
CA PHE A 40 21.80 16.98 9.34
C PHE A 40 21.94 17.67 10.69
N VAL A 41 21.84 19.00 10.69
CA VAL A 41 21.80 19.74 11.95
C VAL A 41 20.50 19.40 12.71
N PRO A 42 20.57 18.82 13.93
CA PRO A 42 19.37 18.49 14.68
C PRO A 42 18.53 19.73 14.97
N THR A 43 17.22 19.63 14.75
CA THR A 43 16.29 20.75 14.86
C THR A 43 14.95 20.32 15.42
N THR A 44 14.19 21.28 15.95
CA THR A 44 12.82 21.08 16.42
C THR A 44 11.83 21.40 15.30
N MET A 45 10.61 20.89 15.41
CA MET A 45 9.52 21.14 14.45
C MET A 45 8.25 21.61 15.17
N GLU A 46 7.36 22.25 14.43
CA GLU A 46 6.03 22.67 14.88
C GLU A 46 4.97 22.12 13.90
N GLY A 47 3.80 21.79 14.42
CA GLY A 47 2.66 21.32 13.63
C GLY A 47 1.55 20.75 14.52
N ASP A 48 0.35 20.61 13.97
CA ASP A 48 -0.79 19.97 14.63
C ASP A 48 -1.01 18.57 14.04
N ILE A 49 -1.56 17.69 14.87
CA ILE A 49 -1.89 16.33 14.51
C ILE A 49 -2.99 16.37 13.42
N ASN A 50 -2.81 15.58 12.38
CA ASN A 50 -3.73 15.35 11.26
C ASN A 50 -4.00 16.54 10.31
N ASP A 51 -3.34 17.69 10.46
CA ASP A 51 -3.54 18.82 9.52
C ASP A 51 -3.17 18.44 8.07
N TRP A 52 -2.22 17.53 7.91
CA TRP A 52 -1.81 16.99 6.62
C TRP A 52 -2.94 16.25 5.87
N LEU A 53 -3.96 15.72 6.55
CA LEU A 53 -5.11 15.07 5.90
C LEU A 53 -5.98 16.07 5.12
N ILE A 54 -5.95 17.34 5.53
CA ILE A 54 -6.74 18.42 4.91
C ILE A 54 -5.86 19.19 3.92
N ASP A 55 -4.68 19.63 4.37
CA ASP A 55 -3.83 20.56 3.63
C ASP A 55 -2.77 19.85 2.76
N GLY A 56 -2.61 18.54 2.92
CA GLY A 56 -1.67 17.69 2.17
C GLY A 56 -0.33 17.48 2.89
N PHE A 57 0.41 16.45 2.49
CA PHE A 57 1.68 16.05 3.13
C PHE A 57 2.82 17.07 3.04
N ALA A 58 2.76 17.99 2.08
CA ALA A 58 3.83 18.96 1.84
C ALA A 58 3.89 20.10 2.87
N ILE A 59 2.95 20.17 3.83
CA ILE A 59 2.94 21.22 4.86
C ILE A 59 4.05 21.06 5.91
N HIS A 60 4.61 19.85 6.05
CA HIS A 60 5.70 19.55 6.98
C HIS A 60 6.92 19.02 6.21
N GLU A 61 7.71 19.93 5.65
CA GLU A 61 9.01 19.60 5.05
C GLU A 61 10.07 19.56 6.16
N ASN A 62 10.80 18.45 6.28
CA ASN A 62 11.91 18.39 7.24
C ASN A 62 12.99 19.39 6.82
N PRO A 63 13.58 20.15 7.76
CA PRO A 63 14.65 21.09 7.45
C PRO A 63 15.87 20.47 6.76
N CYS A 64 16.06 19.15 6.89
CA CYS A 64 17.12 18.39 6.24
C CYS A 64 17.08 18.48 4.70
N ARG A 65 15.89 18.51 4.08
CA ARG A 65 15.78 18.60 2.61
C ARG A 65 16.36 19.90 2.08
N LYS A 66 16.08 21.01 2.76
CA LYS A 66 16.62 22.32 2.36
C LYS A 66 18.15 22.32 2.37
N GLU A 67 18.76 21.81 3.44
CA GLU A 67 20.22 21.67 3.56
C GLU A 67 20.79 20.78 2.45
N PHE A 68 20.16 19.63 2.18
CA PHE A 68 20.55 18.72 1.11
C PHE A 68 20.49 19.38 -0.28
N VAL A 69 19.40 20.08 -0.58
CA VAL A 69 19.18 20.74 -1.87
C VAL A 69 20.19 21.86 -2.11
N GLU A 70 20.48 22.67 -1.09
CA GLU A 70 21.51 23.72 -1.17
C GLU A 70 22.89 23.10 -1.44
N HIS A 71 23.24 22.02 -0.73
CA HIS A 71 24.49 21.29 -0.96
C HIS A 71 24.57 20.72 -2.38
N ARG A 72 23.53 19.99 -2.82
CA ARG A 72 23.49 19.34 -4.14
C ARG A 72 23.57 20.36 -5.29
N ARG A 73 22.98 21.54 -5.16
CA ARG A 73 23.07 22.60 -6.18
C ARG A 73 24.46 23.21 -6.30
N THR A 74 25.29 23.13 -5.26
CA THR A 74 26.69 23.57 -5.33
C THR A 74 27.66 22.52 -5.87
N GLN A 75 27.19 21.27 -6.02
CA GLN A 75 27.97 20.13 -6.48
C GLN A 75 27.28 19.48 -7.69
N PRO A 76 27.51 20.00 -8.91
CA PRO A 76 26.97 19.38 -10.11
C PRO A 76 27.55 17.98 -10.30
N VAL A 77 26.77 17.09 -10.91
CA VAL A 77 27.21 15.73 -11.18
C VAL A 77 28.29 15.75 -12.25
N ASN A 78 29.42 15.10 -11.95
CA ASN A 78 30.50 14.92 -12.91
C ASN A 78 30.10 13.90 -13.99
N ARG A 79 30.69 14.05 -15.18
CA ARG A 79 30.47 13.14 -16.30
C ARG A 79 31.05 11.76 -16.00
N PHE A 80 30.20 10.83 -15.56
CA PHE A 80 30.61 9.51 -15.04
C PHE A 80 31.00 8.49 -16.13
N PHE A 81 30.65 8.75 -17.38
CA PHE A 81 30.91 7.83 -18.50
C PHE A 81 32.23 8.11 -19.23
N ASP A 82 33.04 9.08 -18.77
CA ASP A 82 34.34 9.40 -19.38
C ASP A 82 35.38 8.29 -19.28
N GLN A 83 35.19 7.39 -18.33
CA GLN A 83 36.04 6.23 -18.12
C GLN A 83 35.65 5.03 -19.00
N TRP A 84 34.58 5.14 -19.79
CA TRP A 84 34.13 4.06 -20.66
C TRP A 84 34.50 4.33 -22.11
N SER A 85 35.12 3.35 -22.75
CA SER A 85 35.41 3.38 -24.18
C SER A 85 34.23 2.95 -25.04
N GLU A 86 33.24 2.28 -24.43
CA GLU A 86 32.08 1.68 -25.09
C GLU A 86 30.82 1.92 -24.25
N PHE A 87 29.66 1.81 -24.88
CA PHE A 87 28.36 1.98 -24.22
C PHE A 87 28.05 0.76 -23.33
N PRO A 88 27.48 0.94 -22.12
CA PRO A 88 27.30 -0.13 -21.16
C PRO A 88 26.36 -1.23 -21.66
N SER A 89 26.76 -2.49 -21.47
CA SER A 89 25.96 -3.68 -21.78
C SER A 89 25.41 -4.33 -20.49
N PRO A 90 24.33 -5.14 -20.59
CA PRO A 90 23.83 -5.90 -19.45
C PRO A 90 24.92 -6.77 -18.81
N GLY A 91 25.09 -6.64 -17.49
CA GLY A 91 26.11 -7.34 -16.70
C GLY A 91 27.44 -6.61 -16.55
N ASP A 92 27.69 -5.50 -17.27
CA ASP A 92 28.92 -4.72 -17.09
C ASP A 92 28.93 -4.04 -15.72
N ASP A 93 30.06 -4.07 -15.02
CA ASP A 93 30.20 -3.41 -13.73
C ASP A 93 30.19 -1.88 -13.87
N PHE A 94 29.38 -1.21 -13.06
CA PHE A 94 29.44 0.24 -12.96
C PHE A 94 30.71 0.67 -12.21
N VAL A 95 31.65 1.27 -12.94
CA VAL A 95 32.82 1.94 -12.37
C VAL A 95 32.44 3.39 -12.13
N GLY A 96 32.50 3.91 -10.90
CA GLY A 96 32.16 5.32 -10.60
C GLY A 96 31.61 5.56 -9.19
N GLU A 97 31.15 4.51 -8.53
CA GLU A 97 30.73 4.51 -7.12
C GLU A 97 31.47 3.38 -6.37
N GLU A 98 31.56 3.48 -5.05
CA GLU A 98 32.04 2.38 -4.21
C GLU A 98 31.07 1.18 -4.32
N ASN A 99 31.60 -0.04 -4.40
CA ASN A 99 30.81 -1.26 -4.62
C ASN A 99 29.90 -1.18 -5.86
N GLY A 100 30.52 -0.87 -7.01
CA GLY A 100 29.87 -0.83 -8.32
C GLY A 100 28.89 -1.99 -8.53
N MET A 101 27.63 -1.67 -8.83
CA MET A 101 26.59 -2.65 -9.15
C MET A 101 26.51 -2.82 -10.67
N PRO A 102 26.20 -4.02 -11.17
CA PRO A 102 26.16 -4.27 -12.61
C PRO A 102 25.02 -3.49 -13.28
N TRP A 103 25.24 -3.11 -14.54
CA TRP A 103 24.22 -2.55 -15.41
C TRP A 103 23.16 -3.60 -15.72
N ALA A 104 21.90 -3.24 -15.52
CA ALA A 104 20.75 -4.10 -15.80
C ALA A 104 19.81 -3.44 -16.80
N LEU A 105 19.11 -4.24 -17.58
CA LEU A 105 18.02 -3.75 -18.41
C LEU A 105 16.83 -3.40 -17.52
N TYR A 106 16.28 -2.19 -17.68
CA TYR A 106 15.02 -1.81 -17.07
C TYR A 106 13.85 -2.36 -17.89
N SER A 107 13.05 -3.23 -17.26
CA SER A 107 11.79 -3.72 -17.82
C SER A 107 10.63 -2.87 -17.30
N PRO A 108 10.03 -1.99 -18.11
CA PRO A 108 9.06 -1.00 -17.61
C PRO A 108 7.69 -1.59 -17.26
N TRP A 109 7.26 -2.70 -17.89
CA TRP A 109 5.93 -3.30 -17.68
C TRP A 109 4.77 -2.28 -17.78
N ASN A 110 4.81 -1.44 -18.81
CA ASN A 110 3.91 -0.29 -19.05
C ASN A 110 4.05 0.88 -18.06
N ASN A 111 5.03 0.87 -17.16
CA ASN A 111 5.37 2.05 -16.35
C ASN A 111 5.93 3.15 -17.27
N PRO A 112 5.33 4.36 -17.31
CA PRO A 112 5.87 5.49 -18.07
C PRO A 112 7.10 6.11 -17.41
N ARG A 113 7.51 5.66 -16.23
CA ARG A 113 8.69 6.17 -15.51
C ARG A 113 9.75 5.10 -15.42
N VAL A 114 11.02 5.51 -15.36
CA VAL A 114 12.09 4.68 -14.82
C VAL A 114 12.04 4.87 -13.31
N GLU A 115 11.74 3.80 -12.59
CA GLU A 115 11.36 3.88 -11.18
C GLU A 115 12.10 2.85 -10.32
N LYS A 116 12.59 3.34 -9.17
CA LYS A 116 13.14 2.55 -8.08
C LYS A 116 12.64 3.10 -6.73
N SER A 117 11.36 3.50 -6.70
CA SER A 117 10.68 3.99 -5.49
C SER A 117 10.70 2.94 -4.38
N GLY A 118 10.58 3.40 -3.15
CA GLY A 118 10.65 2.53 -1.99
C GLY A 118 10.48 3.30 -0.69
N PHE A 119 10.89 2.67 0.40
CA PHE A 119 10.84 3.26 1.74
C PHE A 119 12.23 3.23 2.38
N TRP A 120 12.63 4.32 3.02
CA TRP A 120 13.88 4.42 3.77
C TRP A 120 13.61 4.98 5.16
N PHE A 121 13.98 4.23 6.19
CA PHE A 121 13.65 4.56 7.58
C PHE A 121 14.41 5.75 8.16
N VAL A 122 15.53 6.14 7.54
CA VAL A 122 16.39 7.24 7.97
C VAL A 122 16.71 8.13 6.77
N PRO A 123 17.05 9.42 6.97
CA PRO A 123 17.43 10.29 5.87
C PRO A 123 18.57 9.67 5.04
N THR A 124 18.30 9.41 3.76
CA THR A 124 19.23 8.65 2.91
C THR A 124 19.38 9.30 1.55
N HIS A 125 20.58 9.66 1.15
CA HIS A 125 20.87 10.08 -0.22
C HIS A 125 20.80 8.88 -1.15
N LEU A 126 19.97 8.98 -2.18
CA LEU A 126 19.83 8.00 -3.26
C LEU A 126 20.51 8.52 -4.52
N ARG A 127 21.25 7.65 -5.20
CA ARG A 127 21.81 7.94 -6.52
C ARG A 127 21.77 6.70 -7.41
N SER A 128 21.44 6.92 -8.68
CA SER A 128 21.42 5.89 -9.71
C SER A 128 21.75 6.49 -11.08
N TYR A 129 22.17 5.62 -11.98
CA TYR A 129 22.62 5.98 -13.31
C TYR A 129 21.83 5.22 -14.36
N ALA A 130 21.53 5.87 -15.47
CA ALA A 130 20.82 5.30 -16.60
C ALA A 130 21.53 5.62 -17.91
N ALA A 131 21.40 4.73 -18.89
CA ALA A 131 21.91 4.93 -20.23
C ALA A 131 20.93 4.35 -21.26
N THR A 132 20.74 5.04 -22.39
CA THR A 132 19.97 4.52 -23.53
C THR A 132 20.49 5.09 -24.84
N ARG A 133 20.09 4.49 -25.98
CA ARG A 133 20.42 5.01 -27.31
C ARG A 133 19.15 5.27 -28.11
N LEU A 134 19.09 6.42 -28.77
CA LEU A 134 18.06 6.74 -29.75
C LEU A 134 18.66 6.74 -31.15
N ILE A 135 18.02 6.05 -32.09
CA ILE A 135 18.34 6.13 -33.50
C ILE A 135 17.39 7.13 -34.14
N SER A 136 17.96 8.22 -34.68
CA SER A 136 17.22 9.24 -35.41
C SER A 136 17.47 9.14 -36.91
N PRO A 137 16.43 9.21 -37.77
CA PRO A 137 16.62 9.17 -39.21
C PRO A 137 17.31 10.43 -39.77
N THR A 138 17.14 11.57 -39.08
CA THR A 138 17.62 12.89 -39.53
C THR A 138 18.19 13.66 -38.34
N ALA A 139 19.16 14.54 -38.61
CA ALA A 139 19.62 15.47 -37.58
C ALA A 139 18.55 16.55 -37.36
N HIS A 140 18.15 16.78 -36.12
CA HIS A 140 17.14 17.77 -35.77
C HIS A 140 17.21 18.16 -34.28
N THR A 141 16.65 19.31 -33.95
CA THR A 141 16.44 19.72 -32.55
C THR A 141 15.21 19.02 -31.99
N ALA A 142 15.42 18.10 -31.04
CA ALA A 142 14.36 17.42 -30.30
C ALA A 142 13.86 18.30 -29.14
N SER A 143 12.55 18.30 -28.90
CA SER A 143 11.96 18.81 -27.66
C SER A 143 11.65 17.65 -26.73
N LEU A 144 12.17 17.69 -25.51
CA LEU A 144 12.00 16.64 -24.51
C LEU A 144 11.34 17.23 -23.26
N ARG A 145 10.26 16.63 -22.78
CA ARG A 145 9.72 16.89 -21.44
C ARG A 145 10.35 15.93 -20.46
N ILE A 146 11.04 16.48 -19.47
CA ILE A 146 11.61 15.72 -18.36
C ILE A 146 10.66 15.87 -17.19
N LYS A 147 10.35 14.74 -16.53
CA LYS A 147 9.67 14.75 -15.23
C LYS A 147 10.49 14.00 -14.20
N THR A 148 10.61 14.54 -12.99
CA THR A 148 11.28 13.88 -11.86
C THR A 148 10.79 14.45 -10.54
N TYR A 149 10.94 13.69 -9.46
CA TYR A 149 10.68 14.11 -8.09
C TYR A 149 11.94 14.71 -7.44
N GLY A 150 13.06 14.00 -7.66
CA GLY A 150 14.38 14.36 -7.18
C GLY A 150 15.12 15.32 -8.13
N SER A 151 16.29 14.91 -8.60
CA SER A 151 17.06 15.58 -9.64
C SER A 151 17.36 14.64 -10.81
N LEU A 152 17.52 15.20 -12.01
CA LEU A 152 17.97 14.49 -13.19
C LEU A 152 19.02 15.35 -13.93
N THR A 153 20.25 14.86 -13.97
CA THR A 153 21.28 15.37 -14.87
C THR A 153 21.31 14.51 -16.13
N LEU A 154 21.18 15.13 -17.30
CA LEU A 154 21.08 14.44 -18.58
C LEU A 154 22.19 14.90 -19.53
N TRP A 155 22.89 13.94 -20.13
CA TRP A 155 23.86 14.16 -21.18
C TRP A 155 23.39 13.50 -22.47
N MET A 156 23.66 14.16 -23.59
CA MET A 156 23.38 13.64 -24.92
C MET A 156 24.63 13.84 -25.79
N ASN A 157 25.09 12.76 -26.44
CA ASN A 157 26.28 12.79 -27.31
C ASN A 157 27.52 13.39 -26.64
N GLY A 158 27.67 13.18 -25.33
CA GLY A 158 28.80 13.65 -24.53
C GLY A 158 28.67 15.07 -23.97
N GLU A 159 27.66 15.84 -24.38
CA GLU A 159 27.37 17.18 -23.87
C GLU A 159 26.26 17.13 -22.80
N MET A 160 26.41 17.93 -21.73
CA MET A 160 25.37 18.08 -20.73
C MET A 160 24.25 18.95 -21.29
N VAL A 161 23.04 18.40 -21.37
CA VAL A 161 21.87 19.11 -21.91
C VAL A 161 21.05 19.75 -20.79
N THR A 162 20.97 19.10 -19.62
CA THR A 162 20.31 19.68 -18.44
C THR A 162 20.88 19.12 -17.13
N ASP A 163 20.78 19.93 -16.07
CA ASP A 163 20.91 19.51 -14.67
C ASP A 163 19.69 20.04 -13.92
N PHE A 164 18.60 19.27 -13.93
CA PHE A 164 17.33 19.67 -13.34
C PHE A 164 17.22 19.13 -11.93
N ALA A 165 17.39 19.99 -10.91
CA ALA A 165 17.38 19.60 -9.50
C ALA A 165 16.28 20.31 -8.68
N PRO A 166 14.99 20.02 -8.96
CA PRO A 166 13.89 20.53 -8.16
C PRO A 166 13.87 19.90 -6.76
N LEU A 167 14.13 18.58 -6.64
CA LEU A 167 14.26 17.83 -5.40
C LEU A 167 13.08 18.02 -4.43
N MET A 168 11.85 18.03 -4.95
CA MET A 168 10.64 18.21 -4.14
C MET A 168 10.04 16.86 -3.76
N ARG A 169 9.96 16.60 -2.45
CA ARG A 169 9.51 15.32 -1.89
C ARG A 169 8.16 14.89 -2.47
N ASN A 170 8.14 13.74 -3.14
CA ASN A 170 6.95 13.07 -3.70
C ASN A 170 6.03 13.98 -4.55
N LYS A 171 6.56 15.09 -5.06
CA LYS A 171 5.86 15.98 -5.98
C LYS A 171 6.60 16.04 -7.30
N GLU A 172 6.02 15.42 -8.33
CA GLU A 172 6.61 15.41 -9.67
C GLU A 172 6.77 16.83 -10.19
N GLN A 173 7.94 17.12 -10.76
CA GLN A 173 8.29 18.39 -11.36
C GLN A 173 8.71 18.18 -12.80
N GLU A 174 8.45 19.18 -13.64
CA GLU A 174 8.71 19.07 -15.07
C GLU A 174 9.45 20.27 -15.66
N ILE A 175 10.20 19.98 -16.72
CA ILE A 175 10.83 20.99 -17.57
C ILE A 175 10.83 20.49 -19.01
N VAL A 176 10.62 21.40 -19.96
CA VAL A 176 10.81 21.11 -21.40
C VAL A 176 12.17 21.67 -21.83
N ILE A 177 13.01 20.80 -22.37
CA ILE A 177 14.35 21.15 -22.87
C ILE A 177 14.42 20.94 -24.38
N LYS A 178 15.42 21.56 -25.01
CA LYS A 178 15.81 21.31 -26.40
C LYS A 178 17.15 20.60 -26.42
N ALA A 179 17.27 19.57 -27.24
CA ALA A 179 18.49 18.78 -27.42
C ALA A 179 18.76 18.55 -28.90
N GLU A 180 20.02 18.60 -29.32
CA GLU A 180 20.40 18.34 -30.71
C GLU A 180 20.62 16.85 -30.93
N LEU A 181 19.78 16.23 -31.77
CA LEU A 181 19.97 14.86 -32.24
C LEU A 181 20.73 14.88 -33.57
N VAL A 182 21.71 13.99 -33.69
CA VAL A 182 22.38 13.70 -34.95
C VAL A 182 21.66 12.58 -35.71
N ALA A 183 21.78 12.57 -37.03
CA ALA A 183 21.33 11.43 -37.83
C ALA A 183 22.14 10.17 -37.44
N GLY A 184 21.45 9.06 -37.17
CA GLY A 184 22.04 7.84 -36.64
C GLY A 184 21.88 7.71 -35.13
N ILE A 185 22.89 7.14 -34.46
CA ILE A 185 22.84 6.80 -33.03
C ILE A 185 23.12 8.04 -32.18
N ASN A 186 22.28 8.28 -31.18
CA ASN A 186 22.43 9.28 -30.15
C ASN A 186 22.52 8.58 -28.80
N GLU A 187 23.60 8.80 -28.06
CA GLU A 187 23.77 8.23 -26.72
C GLU A 187 23.25 9.19 -25.67
N ILE A 188 22.44 8.67 -24.75
CA ILE A 188 21.84 9.42 -23.66
C ILE A 188 22.27 8.77 -22.35
N TYR A 189 22.83 9.59 -21.47
CA TYR A 189 23.22 9.19 -20.12
C TYR A 189 22.48 10.06 -19.12
N ALA A 190 22.06 9.46 -18.01
CA ALA A 190 21.36 10.14 -16.94
C ALA A 190 21.97 9.75 -15.59
N CYS A 191 22.04 10.72 -14.69
CA CYS A 191 22.22 10.51 -13.26
C CYS A 191 20.98 11.11 -12.58
N TRP A 192 20.28 10.32 -11.78
CA TRP A 192 19.18 10.84 -10.98
C TRP A 192 19.43 10.57 -9.51
N GLU A 193 19.02 11.53 -8.68
CA GLU A 193 19.30 11.56 -7.25
C GLU A 193 18.12 12.11 -6.48
N ASP A 194 17.95 11.67 -5.25
CA ASP A 194 17.01 12.28 -4.30
C ASP A 194 17.52 12.12 -2.86
N LEU A 195 16.92 12.87 -1.94
CA LEU A 195 16.96 12.56 -0.52
C LEU A 195 15.73 11.72 -0.19
N ALA A 196 15.93 10.48 0.23
CA ALA A 196 14.86 9.66 0.75
C ALA A 196 14.48 10.08 2.16
N GLU A 197 13.18 10.30 2.35
CA GLU A 197 12.57 10.64 3.62
C GLU A 197 11.31 9.78 3.78
N ARG A 198 11.49 8.54 4.28
CA ARG A 198 10.45 7.50 4.33
C ARG A 198 10.05 7.01 2.93
N ASP A 199 8.75 7.03 2.62
CA ASP A 199 8.21 6.77 1.30
C ASP A 199 8.76 7.81 0.31
N THR A 200 9.48 7.34 -0.69
CA THR A 200 10.16 8.22 -1.66
C THR A 200 9.87 7.74 -3.07
N MET A 201 9.20 8.60 -3.85
CA MET A 201 9.00 8.43 -5.28
C MET A 201 10.32 8.69 -6.00
N TYR A 202 11.11 7.64 -6.20
CA TYR A 202 12.44 7.73 -6.78
C TYR A 202 12.41 7.34 -8.25
N ALA A 203 12.00 8.31 -9.08
CA ALA A 203 11.73 8.08 -10.49
C ALA A 203 12.01 9.29 -11.39
N PHE A 204 12.18 9.02 -12.68
CA PHE A 204 12.18 10.04 -13.74
C PHE A 204 11.47 9.54 -15.00
N SER A 205 11.05 10.47 -15.87
CA SER A 205 10.61 10.17 -17.23
C SER A 205 11.17 11.18 -18.22
N VAL A 206 11.41 10.72 -19.46
CA VAL A 206 11.84 11.56 -20.57
C VAL A 206 10.88 11.31 -21.73
N GLU A 207 10.01 12.29 -22.00
CA GLU A 207 8.99 12.23 -23.04
C GLU A 207 9.45 13.02 -24.27
N TYR A 208 9.38 12.39 -25.44
CA TYR A 208 9.69 13.00 -26.72
C TYR A 208 8.46 13.73 -27.27
N LEU A 209 8.59 15.05 -27.47
CA LEU A 209 7.51 15.92 -27.96
C LEU A 209 7.62 16.22 -29.46
N GLY A 210 8.60 15.64 -30.15
CA GLY A 210 8.78 15.84 -31.58
C GLY A 210 7.95 14.89 -32.43
N ASP A 211 7.91 15.14 -33.73
CA ASP A 211 7.12 14.37 -34.68
C ASP A 211 7.97 13.34 -35.47
N GLU A 212 9.29 13.39 -35.34
CA GLU A 212 10.17 12.43 -36.02
C GLU A 212 10.04 11.04 -35.37
N GLU A 213 9.89 9.98 -36.16
CA GLU A 213 9.91 8.62 -35.61
C GLU A 213 11.34 8.27 -35.16
N LEU A 214 11.53 8.17 -33.85
CA LEU A 214 12.77 7.71 -33.23
C LEU A 214 12.66 6.22 -32.90
N VAL A 215 13.82 5.61 -32.67
CA VAL A 215 13.95 4.20 -32.31
C VAL A 215 14.78 4.08 -31.04
N ILE A 216 14.27 3.43 -29.99
CA ILE A 216 15.10 3.05 -28.85
C ILE A 216 15.94 1.83 -29.24
N SER A 217 17.24 1.88 -28.99
CA SER A 217 18.18 0.80 -29.24
C SER A 217 18.92 0.41 -27.96
N LEU A 218 18.87 -0.87 -27.62
CA LEU A 218 19.56 -1.44 -26.47
C LEU A 218 20.70 -2.39 -26.90
N PRO A 219 21.79 -2.49 -26.12
CA PRO A 219 22.96 -3.32 -26.42
C PRO A 219 22.71 -4.80 -26.07
N ILE A 220 21.72 -5.40 -26.74
CA ILE A 220 21.41 -6.83 -26.63
C ILE A 220 22.00 -7.54 -27.84
N ALA A 221 22.64 -8.69 -27.63
CA ALA A 221 23.21 -9.46 -28.73
C ALA A 221 22.10 -9.95 -29.69
N PRO A 222 22.30 -9.88 -31.03
CA PRO A 222 21.31 -10.26 -32.05
C PRO A 222 20.63 -11.60 -31.81
N HIS A 223 21.44 -12.60 -31.48
CA HIS A 223 20.99 -13.98 -31.31
C HIS A 223 20.16 -14.18 -30.04
N LEU A 224 20.16 -13.20 -29.12
CA LEU A 224 19.36 -13.21 -27.88
C LEU A 224 18.06 -12.41 -28.01
N ALA A 225 17.93 -11.50 -28.98
CA ALA A 225 16.82 -10.55 -29.06
C ALA A 225 15.44 -11.23 -29.05
N GLU A 226 15.27 -12.31 -29.81
CA GLU A 226 14.01 -13.07 -29.84
C GLU A 226 13.75 -13.81 -28.52
N SER A 227 14.80 -14.34 -27.88
CA SER A 227 14.67 -15.00 -26.57
C SER A 227 14.30 -14.00 -25.47
N VAL A 228 14.89 -12.81 -25.45
CA VAL A 228 14.54 -11.73 -24.51
C VAL A 228 13.08 -11.32 -24.71
N LYS A 229 12.66 -11.08 -25.95
CA LYS A 229 11.28 -10.72 -26.26
C LYS A 229 10.27 -11.80 -25.87
N SER A 230 10.59 -13.07 -26.16
CA SER A 230 9.76 -14.21 -25.76
C SER A 230 9.64 -14.32 -24.24
N ALA A 231 10.75 -14.14 -23.52
CA ALA A 231 10.78 -14.13 -22.06
C ALA A 231 9.95 -12.98 -21.46
N GLU A 232 10.06 -11.77 -22.03
CA GLU A 232 9.27 -10.60 -21.66
C GLU A 232 7.76 -10.86 -21.85
N GLN A 233 7.36 -11.39 -23.02
CA GLN A 233 5.97 -11.73 -23.32
C GLN A 233 5.41 -12.83 -22.39
N ALA A 234 6.23 -13.84 -22.05
CA ALA A 234 5.84 -14.89 -21.12
C ALA A 234 5.57 -14.32 -19.72
N LEU A 235 6.45 -13.46 -19.20
CA LEU A 235 6.24 -12.77 -17.93
C LEU A 235 5.06 -11.80 -18.00
N GLU A 236 4.86 -11.11 -19.13
CA GLU A 236 3.73 -10.20 -19.33
C GLU A 236 2.38 -10.91 -19.16
N GLN A 237 2.25 -12.11 -19.75
CA GLN A 237 1.03 -12.92 -19.69
C GLN A 237 0.91 -13.81 -18.45
N ALA A 238 1.99 -13.98 -17.68
CA ALA A 238 1.97 -14.78 -16.46
C ALA A 238 0.96 -14.22 -15.44
N TYR A 239 0.29 -15.13 -14.72
CA TYR A 239 -0.78 -14.76 -13.78
C TYR A 239 -1.02 -15.83 -12.72
N PHE A 240 -1.58 -15.42 -11.58
CA PHE A 240 -2.15 -16.36 -10.61
C PHE A 240 -3.62 -16.66 -10.96
N PRO A 241 -4.08 -17.92 -10.94
CA PRO A 241 -5.49 -18.25 -11.21
C PRO A 241 -6.48 -17.67 -10.18
N SER A 242 -6.00 -17.42 -8.96
CA SER A 242 -6.73 -16.91 -7.80
C SER A 242 -5.87 -15.85 -7.12
N ASP A 243 -6.46 -14.89 -6.42
CA ASP A 243 -5.72 -14.01 -5.52
C ASP A 243 -5.42 -14.67 -4.17
N LEU A 244 -6.11 -15.77 -3.84
CA LEU A 244 -5.95 -16.53 -2.60
C LEU A 244 -5.50 -17.96 -2.87
N PHE A 245 -4.52 -18.42 -2.09
CA PHE A 245 -4.15 -19.83 -1.95
C PHE A 245 -4.34 -20.26 -0.50
N ARG A 246 -4.96 -21.43 -0.28
CA ARG A 246 -5.32 -21.90 1.08
C ARG A 246 -4.85 -23.33 1.33
N GLY A 247 -3.86 -23.49 2.21
CA GLY A 247 -3.33 -24.80 2.59
C GLY A 247 -2.72 -25.59 1.42
N GLU A 248 -2.16 -24.89 0.43
CA GLU A 248 -1.75 -25.47 -0.85
C GLU A 248 -0.47 -24.84 -1.41
N GLN A 249 -0.05 -25.32 -2.59
CA GLN A 249 1.06 -24.72 -3.34
C GLN A 249 0.61 -23.47 -4.08
N ILE A 250 1.37 -22.38 -3.92
CA ILE A 250 1.23 -21.16 -4.71
C ILE A 250 1.82 -21.40 -6.09
N LYS A 251 0.97 -21.35 -7.13
CA LYS A 251 1.35 -21.68 -8.51
C LYS A 251 1.09 -20.52 -9.47
N LEU A 252 2.15 -20.00 -10.07
CA LEU A 252 2.06 -19.02 -11.15
C LEU A 252 1.88 -19.74 -12.49
N LYS A 253 0.91 -19.32 -13.31
CA LYS A 253 0.70 -19.86 -14.66
C LYS A 253 1.51 -19.10 -15.68
N LEU A 254 2.08 -19.83 -16.63
CA LEU A 254 2.79 -19.33 -17.80
C LEU A 254 2.01 -19.71 -19.07
N PRO A 255 1.11 -18.84 -19.57
CA PRO A 255 0.38 -19.09 -20.82
C PRO A 255 1.28 -19.27 -22.04
N LEU A 256 2.44 -18.60 -22.02
CA LEU A 256 3.49 -18.73 -23.02
C LEU A 256 4.71 -19.38 -22.37
N PRO A 257 5.39 -20.31 -23.05
CA PRO A 257 6.59 -20.92 -22.52
C PRO A 257 7.74 -19.91 -22.47
N LEU A 258 8.58 -20.02 -21.44
CA LEU A 258 9.87 -19.35 -21.41
C LEU A 258 10.81 -19.92 -22.50
N PRO A 259 11.76 -19.14 -23.01
CA PRO A 259 12.73 -19.63 -24.00
C PRO A 259 13.64 -20.72 -23.41
N ASP A 260 14.06 -21.68 -24.23
CA ASP A 260 14.84 -22.86 -23.81
C ASP A 260 16.18 -22.54 -23.12
N ILE A 261 16.68 -21.32 -23.23
CA ILE A 261 17.88 -20.85 -22.53
C ILE A 261 17.64 -20.56 -21.05
N VAL A 262 16.39 -20.27 -20.66
CA VAL A 262 16.01 -20.01 -19.26
C VAL A 262 15.72 -21.34 -18.57
N ARG A 263 16.56 -21.69 -17.59
CA ARG A 263 16.44 -22.94 -16.80
C ARG A 263 16.35 -22.72 -15.32
N GLU A 264 16.61 -21.50 -14.89
CA GLU A 264 16.61 -21.07 -13.51
C GLU A 264 15.85 -19.76 -13.42
N ILE A 265 15.10 -19.61 -12.33
CA ILE A 265 14.40 -18.38 -11.99
C ILE A 265 14.76 -18.05 -10.55
N ASP A 266 15.27 -16.84 -10.34
CA ASP A 266 15.49 -16.29 -9.02
C ASP A 266 14.21 -15.64 -8.54
N ILE A 267 13.81 -15.97 -7.31
CA ILE A 267 12.58 -15.50 -6.69
C ILE A 267 12.97 -14.82 -5.39
N GLN A 268 12.62 -13.55 -5.28
CA GLN A 268 12.60 -12.83 -4.02
C GLN A 268 11.15 -12.68 -3.55
N TYR A 269 10.88 -12.95 -2.27
CA TYR A 269 9.56 -12.71 -1.68
C TYR A 269 9.66 -12.23 -0.24
N GLY A 270 8.57 -11.67 0.26
CA GLY A 270 8.51 -10.98 1.55
C GLY A 270 8.13 -9.52 1.35
N ASN A 271 8.45 -8.68 2.33
CA ASN A 271 8.22 -7.24 2.21
C ASN A 271 9.26 -6.45 3.00
N PHE A 272 9.27 -5.14 2.79
CA PHE A 272 10.25 -4.24 3.37
C PHE A 272 10.24 -4.20 4.92
N PHE A 273 9.09 -4.44 5.56
CA PHE A 273 8.96 -4.42 7.03
C PHE A 273 9.31 -5.77 7.68
N ASP A 274 9.09 -6.87 6.97
CA ASP A 274 9.19 -8.24 7.48
C ASP A 274 10.48 -8.96 7.02
N GLY A 275 11.24 -8.34 6.11
CA GLY A 275 12.41 -8.92 5.46
C GLY A 275 12.07 -9.61 4.13
N THR A 276 13.13 -9.97 3.39
CA THR A 276 12.99 -10.67 2.11
C THR A 276 13.75 -11.99 2.12
N GLU A 277 13.13 -13.03 1.63
CA GLU A 277 13.74 -14.32 1.34
C GLU A 277 14.07 -14.43 -0.14
N ASN A 278 15.13 -15.17 -0.46
CA ASN A 278 15.56 -15.43 -1.82
C ASN A 278 15.68 -16.94 -2.05
N LYS A 279 15.27 -17.39 -3.23
CA LYS A 279 15.54 -18.75 -3.68
C LYS A 279 15.62 -18.84 -5.19
N THR A 280 16.25 -19.89 -5.68
CA THR A 280 16.32 -20.23 -7.09
C THR A 280 15.52 -21.50 -7.33
N ILE A 281 14.68 -21.50 -8.36
CA ILE A 281 13.97 -22.71 -8.83
C ILE A 281 14.49 -23.13 -10.20
N HIS A 282 14.59 -24.43 -10.41
CA HIS A 282 14.90 -24.99 -11.73
C HIS A 282 13.60 -25.32 -12.48
N ILE A 283 13.55 -25.01 -13.77
CA ILE A 283 12.36 -25.23 -14.61
C ILE A 283 12.65 -26.20 -15.76
N ALA A 284 11.65 -27.04 -16.09
CA ALA A 284 11.73 -27.91 -17.25
C ALA A 284 11.54 -27.12 -18.57
N GLU A 285 11.83 -27.74 -19.71
CA GLU A 285 11.51 -27.11 -21.00
C GLU A 285 10.00 -26.98 -21.16
N LYS A 286 9.54 -25.79 -21.58
CA LYS A 286 8.12 -25.51 -21.83
C LYS A 286 7.25 -25.73 -20.60
N GLU A 287 7.81 -25.49 -19.41
CA GLU A 287 7.07 -25.45 -18.16
C GLU A 287 5.89 -24.47 -18.29
N THR A 288 4.72 -24.88 -17.81
CA THR A 288 3.49 -24.07 -17.91
C THR A 288 3.01 -23.56 -16.54
N GLU A 289 3.62 -24.05 -15.46
CA GLU A 289 3.31 -23.69 -14.09
C GLU A 289 4.58 -23.60 -13.25
N LEU A 290 4.73 -22.53 -12.48
CA LEU A 290 5.84 -22.37 -11.53
C LEU A 290 5.31 -22.53 -10.11
N VAL A 291 5.83 -23.52 -9.38
CA VAL A 291 5.55 -23.68 -7.94
C VAL A 291 6.44 -22.74 -7.17
N LEU A 292 5.85 -21.69 -6.58
CA LEU A 292 6.60 -20.64 -5.91
C LEU A 292 6.82 -20.94 -4.44
N ALA A 293 5.86 -21.48 -3.70
CA ALA A 293 5.97 -21.83 -2.27
C ALA A 293 4.75 -22.66 -1.82
N HIS A 294 4.74 -23.16 -0.60
CA HIS A 294 3.53 -23.65 0.06
C HIS A 294 2.99 -22.60 1.05
N THR A 295 1.67 -22.42 1.15
CA THR A 295 1.08 -21.36 2.00
C THR A 295 1.45 -21.52 3.48
N ASN A 296 1.50 -22.76 3.98
CA ASN A 296 1.92 -23.05 5.36
C ASN A 296 3.41 -22.76 5.66
N GLU A 297 4.26 -22.63 4.63
CA GLU A 297 5.64 -22.16 4.79
C GLU A 297 5.67 -20.64 4.98
N ILE A 298 4.79 -19.93 4.26
CA ILE A 298 4.72 -18.46 4.26
C ILE A 298 3.97 -17.91 5.47
N GLY A 299 2.87 -18.55 5.89
CA GLY A 299 1.94 -17.99 6.88
C GLY A 299 0.81 -17.18 6.23
N HIS A 300 0.08 -16.41 7.04
CA HIS A 300 -0.97 -15.49 6.60
C HIS A 300 -0.37 -14.16 6.15
N HIS A 301 -0.19 -13.99 4.84
CA HIS A 301 0.36 -12.76 4.27
C HIS A 301 -0.30 -12.44 2.93
N TYR A 302 -0.32 -11.15 2.57
CA TYR A 302 -0.29 -10.77 1.17
C TYR A 302 1.17 -10.64 0.77
N VAL A 303 1.64 -11.54 -0.09
CA VAL A 303 3.05 -11.69 -0.46
C VAL A 303 3.27 -11.24 -1.89
N TYR A 304 4.35 -10.48 -2.09
CA TYR A 304 4.85 -10.18 -3.42
C TYR A 304 6.00 -11.12 -3.76
N PHE A 305 5.90 -11.79 -4.90
CA PHE A 305 6.97 -12.55 -5.53
C PHE A 305 7.59 -11.71 -6.65
N THR A 306 8.84 -11.31 -6.49
CA THR A 306 9.66 -10.69 -7.53
C THR A 306 10.45 -11.78 -8.22
N LEU A 307 10.07 -12.10 -9.45
CA LEU A 307 10.75 -13.09 -10.30
C LEU A 307 11.80 -12.38 -11.14
N THR A 308 13.01 -12.90 -11.15
CA THR A 308 14.10 -12.50 -12.05
C THR A 308 14.49 -13.69 -12.92
N ILE A 309 14.38 -13.52 -14.23
CA ILE A 309 14.81 -14.51 -15.24
C ILE A 309 16.00 -13.97 -16.02
N SER A 310 16.97 -14.84 -16.30
CA SER A 310 18.18 -14.46 -17.02
C SER A 310 18.23 -15.12 -18.39
N VAL A 311 18.23 -14.32 -19.45
CA VAL A 311 18.48 -14.72 -20.83
C VAL A 311 19.94 -14.38 -21.14
N SER A 312 20.85 -15.32 -20.87
CA SER A 312 22.29 -15.07 -20.86
C SER A 312 22.64 -13.93 -19.88
N ASN A 313 23.12 -12.78 -20.35
CA ASN A 313 23.46 -11.62 -19.53
C ASN A 313 22.31 -10.62 -19.33
N VAL A 314 21.13 -10.85 -19.93
CA VAL A 314 19.96 -9.97 -19.80
C VAL A 314 19.04 -10.50 -18.70
N ALA A 315 18.91 -9.77 -17.61
CA ALA A 315 17.93 -10.05 -16.55
C ALA A 315 16.62 -9.31 -16.80
N LEU A 316 15.48 -10.01 -16.67
CA LEU A 316 14.14 -9.43 -16.67
C LEU A 316 13.50 -9.69 -15.31
N THR A 317 12.99 -8.64 -14.66
CA THR A 317 12.44 -8.72 -13.31
C THR A 317 10.99 -8.26 -13.28
N LYS A 318 10.07 -9.07 -12.74
CA LYS A 318 8.64 -8.74 -12.60
C LYS A 318 8.06 -9.17 -11.26
N LYS A 319 7.20 -8.31 -10.67
CA LYS A 319 6.51 -8.55 -9.39
C LYS A 319 5.12 -9.17 -9.62
N PHE A 320 4.72 -10.11 -8.76
CA PHE A 320 3.41 -10.76 -8.72
C PHE A 320 2.90 -10.82 -7.27
N GLY A 321 1.67 -10.37 -7.00
CA GLY A 321 1.07 -10.41 -5.66
C GLY A 321 0.00 -11.50 -5.51
N CYS A 322 -0.03 -12.17 -4.35
CA CYS A 322 -1.15 -13.01 -3.93
C CYS A 322 -1.26 -13.11 -2.41
N GLN A 323 -2.42 -13.52 -1.93
CA GLN A 323 -2.68 -13.87 -0.55
C GLN A 323 -2.37 -15.34 -0.27
N SER A 324 -1.60 -15.58 0.79
CA SER A 324 -1.35 -16.88 1.40
C SER A 324 -2.20 -17.03 2.66
N TYR A 325 -2.93 -18.15 2.77
CA TYR A 325 -3.65 -18.56 3.97
C TYR A 325 -3.05 -19.87 4.52
N ASP A 326 -2.56 -19.82 5.75
CA ASP A 326 -2.00 -20.98 6.45
C ASP A 326 -3.09 -21.71 7.23
N THR A 327 -3.35 -22.97 6.86
CA THR A 327 -4.39 -23.78 7.49
C THR A 327 -3.89 -24.53 8.73
N SER A 328 -2.62 -24.37 9.14
CA SER A 328 -2.00 -25.15 10.22
C SER A 328 -2.68 -24.93 11.58
N TYR A 329 -3.37 -23.81 11.78
CA TYR A 329 -4.07 -23.49 13.02
C TYR A 329 -5.60 -23.62 12.94
N ASP A 330 -6.17 -23.94 11.77
CA ASP A 330 -7.64 -23.95 11.58
C ASP A 330 -8.35 -24.93 12.53
N GLU A 331 -7.81 -26.15 12.69
CA GLU A 331 -8.38 -27.17 13.59
C GLU A 331 -8.33 -26.72 15.06
N ALA A 332 -7.17 -26.20 15.50
CA ALA A 332 -7.02 -25.69 16.86
C ALA A 332 -7.95 -24.49 17.12
N ALA A 333 -8.08 -23.60 16.14
CA ALA A 333 -8.95 -22.42 16.23
C ALA A 333 -10.42 -22.81 16.42
N GLN A 334 -10.91 -23.83 15.71
CA GLN A 334 -12.28 -24.32 15.83
C GLN A 334 -12.59 -24.93 17.21
N GLN A 335 -11.57 -25.47 17.88
CA GLN A 335 -11.71 -26.09 19.21
C GLN A 335 -11.62 -25.06 20.36
N THR A 336 -11.28 -23.81 20.06
CA THR A 336 -10.98 -22.79 21.05
C THR A 336 -12.21 -21.96 21.40
N ALA A 337 -12.79 -22.20 22.60
CA ALA A 337 -14.09 -21.63 22.97
C ALA A 337 -14.02 -20.29 23.71
N ASP A 338 -13.09 -20.09 24.64
CA ASP A 338 -13.01 -18.88 25.47
C ASP A 338 -11.87 -17.94 25.04
N ILE A 339 -11.95 -16.69 25.50
CA ILE A 339 -11.00 -15.63 25.13
C ILE A 339 -9.56 -15.95 25.55
N GLU A 340 -9.34 -16.58 26.71
CA GLU A 340 -7.98 -16.86 27.20
C GLU A 340 -7.30 -17.97 26.38
N ALA A 341 -8.08 -18.98 26.00
CA ALA A 341 -7.62 -20.01 25.06
C ALA A 341 -7.31 -19.41 23.67
N ARG A 342 -8.12 -18.44 23.20
CA ARG A 342 -7.85 -17.73 21.93
C ARG A 342 -6.61 -16.87 21.98
N LYS A 343 -6.43 -16.09 23.05
CA LYS A 343 -5.20 -15.31 23.29
C LYS A 343 -3.96 -16.22 23.29
N SER A 344 -4.05 -17.39 23.94
CA SER A 344 -2.95 -18.37 23.99
C SER A 344 -2.59 -18.90 22.60
N LEU A 345 -3.60 -19.29 21.79
CA LEU A 345 -3.37 -19.81 20.44
C LEU A 345 -2.83 -18.73 19.49
N ALA A 346 -3.32 -17.48 19.61
CA ALA A 346 -2.79 -16.36 18.84
C ALA A 346 -1.30 -16.10 19.15
N LEU A 347 -0.91 -16.13 20.43
CA LEU A 347 0.50 -16.00 20.83
C LEU A 347 1.36 -17.12 20.26
N GLN A 348 0.86 -18.36 20.27
CA GLN A 348 1.57 -19.49 19.67
C GLN A 348 1.77 -19.29 18.16
N CYS A 349 0.72 -18.91 17.44
CA CYS A 349 0.80 -18.64 16.01
C CYS A 349 1.81 -17.53 15.69
N ILE A 350 1.76 -16.42 16.42
CA ILE A 350 2.68 -15.30 16.23
C ILE A 350 4.12 -15.68 16.59
N ALA A 351 4.35 -16.45 17.65
CA ALA A 351 5.68 -16.90 18.02
C ALA A 351 6.33 -17.81 16.97
N GLU A 352 5.53 -18.60 16.23
CA GLU A 352 6.01 -19.56 15.23
C GLU A 352 6.05 -18.97 13.81
N LYS A 353 5.19 -18.01 13.47
CA LYS A 353 4.95 -17.50 12.10
C LYS A 353 5.01 -15.99 11.96
N GLY A 354 5.16 -15.25 13.06
CA GLY A 354 5.20 -13.78 13.05
C GLY A 354 6.46 -13.26 12.39
N SER A 355 6.35 -12.09 11.75
CA SER A 355 7.51 -11.41 11.18
C SER A 355 8.55 -11.10 12.27
N PRO A 356 9.86 -11.19 12.00
CA PRO A 356 10.90 -10.92 12.99
C PRO A 356 10.83 -9.48 13.51
N ASN A 357 10.40 -9.29 14.77
CA ASN A 357 10.36 -7.98 15.43
C ASN A 357 10.22 -8.12 16.96
N ILE A 358 10.27 -6.99 17.68
CA ILE A 358 10.14 -6.94 19.15
C ILE A 358 8.87 -7.63 19.65
N HIS A 359 7.73 -7.48 18.97
CA HIS A 359 6.46 -8.07 19.41
C HIS A 359 6.46 -9.59 19.24
N THR A 360 6.99 -10.08 18.12
CA THR A 360 7.19 -11.53 17.89
C THR A 360 8.15 -12.12 18.92
N ALA A 361 9.24 -11.42 19.24
CA ALA A 361 10.15 -11.85 20.30
C ALA A 361 9.44 -11.98 21.66
N ILE A 362 8.58 -11.01 22.02
CA ILE A 362 7.77 -11.10 23.24
C ILE A 362 6.83 -12.30 23.19
N ALA A 363 6.18 -12.58 22.06
CA ALA A 363 5.34 -13.76 21.89
C ALA A 363 6.14 -15.05 22.12
N MET A 364 7.34 -15.16 21.53
CA MET A 364 8.25 -16.30 21.73
C MET A 364 8.61 -16.48 23.22
N LEU A 365 8.91 -15.41 23.94
CA LEU A 365 9.22 -15.51 25.37
C LEU A 365 8.01 -16.01 26.18
N LYS A 366 6.80 -15.54 25.86
CA LYS A 366 5.57 -15.96 26.55
C LYS A 366 5.12 -17.38 26.22
N THR A 367 5.56 -17.93 25.10
CA THR A 367 5.28 -19.32 24.69
C THR A 367 6.43 -20.28 25.00
N ASN A 368 7.47 -19.83 25.72
CA ASN A 368 8.69 -20.59 26.03
C ASN A 368 9.47 -21.05 24.77
N GLY A 369 9.47 -20.22 23.74
CA GLY A 369 10.27 -20.39 22.52
C GLY A 369 11.77 -20.13 22.73
N ASN A 370 12.50 -19.99 21.62
CA ASN A 370 13.95 -19.84 21.62
C ASN A 370 14.38 -18.46 22.14
N VAL A 371 14.92 -18.42 23.37
CA VAL A 371 15.36 -17.19 24.05
C VAL A 371 16.46 -16.46 23.28
N GLN A 372 17.43 -17.18 22.69
CA GLN A 372 18.55 -16.54 21.99
C GLN A 372 18.09 -15.84 20.71
N GLU A 373 17.14 -16.45 20.01
CA GLU A 373 16.54 -15.88 18.82
C GLU A 373 15.67 -14.67 19.15
N ALA A 374 14.89 -14.75 20.23
CA ALA A 374 14.15 -13.60 20.77
C ALA A 374 15.11 -12.46 21.16
N GLU A 375 16.23 -12.74 21.82
CA GLU A 375 17.24 -11.73 22.16
C GLU A 375 17.79 -11.03 20.92
N ASN A 376 18.07 -11.77 19.84
CA ASN A 376 18.57 -11.20 18.59
C ASN A 376 17.55 -10.25 17.96
N MET A 377 16.27 -10.65 17.88
CA MET A 377 15.18 -9.79 17.37
C MET A 377 15.00 -8.54 18.23
N LEU A 378 15.13 -8.66 19.56
CA LEU A 378 15.05 -7.53 20.48
C LEU A 378 16.21 -6.56 20.26
N LEU A 379 17.43 -7.06 20.10
CA LEU A 379 18.62 -6.24 19.85
C LEU A 379 18.56 -5.51 18.49
N GLU A 380 18.02 -6.15 17.45
CA GLU A 380 17.77 -5.50 16.16
C GLU A 380 16.72 -4.39 16.28
N GLY A 381 15.63 -4.63 17.02
CA GLY A 381 14.64 -3.60 17.31
C GLY A 381 15.21 -2.43 18.13
N VAL A 382 16.06 -2.71 19.12
CA VAL A 382 16.79 -1.69 19.90
C VAL A 382 17.69 -0.87 19.00
N GLU A 383 18.41 -1.49 18.05
CA GLU A 383 19.22 -0.76 17.06
C GLU A 383 18.35 0.16 16.19
N GLY A 384 17.16 -0.28 15.76
CA GLY A 384 16.22 0.55 15.02
C GLY A 384 15.74 1.78 15.81
N ILE A 385 15.52 1.62 17.12
CA ILE A 385 15.16 2.71 18.04
C ILE A 385 16.33 3.68 18.24
N GLU A 386 17.56 3.16 18.43
CA GLU A 386 18.78 3.97 18.54
C GLU A 386 19.01 4.83 17.28
N GLN A 387 18.70 4.27 16.11
CA GLN A 387 18.80 4.95 14.81
C GLN A 387 17.63 5.90 14.51
N ARG A 388 16.60 5.94 15.37
CA ARG A 388 15.38 6.73 15.16
C ARG A 388 14.73 6.44 13.79
N LYS A 389 14.66 5.15 13.45
CA LYS A 389 13.94 4.69 12.25
C LYS A 389 12.49 5.17 12.32
N ASP A 390 11.94 5.61 11.20
CA ASP A 390 10.50 5.87 11.13
C ASP A 390 9.69 4.64 11.59
N CYS A 391 8.59 4.87 12.30
CA CYS A 391 7.80 3.85 13.00
C CYS A 391 8.51 3.15 14.18
N SER A 392 9.70 3.59 14.62
CA SER A 392 10.35 2.98 15.81
C SER A 392 9.53 3.14 17.10
N ASP A 393 8.61 4.10 17.16
CA ASP A 393 7.59 4.25 18.20
C ASP A 393 6.65 3.03 18.30
N PHE A 394 6.40 2.33 17.19
CA PHE A 394 5.56 1.12 17.13
C PHE A 394 6.25 -0.08 17.80
N TYR A 395 7.57 -0.05 17.94
CA TYR A 395 8.36 -1.13 18.53
C TYR A 395 8.89 -0.79 19.92
N LEU A 396 9.24 0.48 20.17
CA LEU A 396 9.66 0.98 21.49
C LEU A 396 8.64 0.63 22.57
N VAL A 397 7.34 0.73 22.25
CA VAL A 397 6.25 0.45 23.20
C VAL A 397 6.34 -0.97 23.80
N GLY A 398 6.78 -1.95 23.00
CA GLY A 398 6.96 -3.33 23.44
C GLY A 398 8.08 -3.50 24.47
N LEU A 399 9.10 -2.62 24.46
CA LEU A 399 10.21 -2.69 25.42
C LEU A 399 9.75 -2.38 26.85
N PHE A 400 8.69 -1.59 27.06
CA PHE A 400 8.16 -1.34 28.41
C PHE A 400 7.48 -2.58 28.99
N ARG A 401 6.76 -3.34 28.15
CA ARG A 401 6.21 -4.64 28.54
C ARG A 401 7.33 -5.61 28.89
N LEU A 402 8.33 -5.71 28.00
CA LEU A 402 9.50 -6.56 28.21
C LEU A 402 10.23 -6.21 29.50
N TRP A 403 10.47 -4.93 29.76
CA TRP A 403 11.13 -4.46 30.98
C TRP A 403 10.33 -4.85 32.23
N ARG A 404 9.02 -4.60 32.25
CA ARG A 404 8.17 -4.96 33.40
C ARG A 404 8.25 -6.46 33.70
N ASP A 405 8.12 -7.28 32.66
CA ASP A 405 7.95 -8.72 32.81
C ASP A 405 9.28 -9.44 33.08
N GLU A 406 10.36 -9.03 32.41
CA GLU A 406 11.59 -9.82 32.30
C GLU A 406 12.82 -9.16 32.91
N ARG A 407 12.78 -7.88 33.31
CA ARG A 407 13.98 -7.16 33.85
C ARG A 407 14.64 -7.89 35.03
N ASN A 408 13.83 -8.51 35.87
CA ASN A 408 14.29 -9.19 37.09
C ASN A 408 14.17 -10.73 36.99
N SER A 409 13.85 -11.29 35.82
CA SER A 409 13.72 -12.75 35.65
C SER A 409 15.06 -13.46 35.54
N GLY A 410 16.15 -12.71 35.29
CA GLY A 410 17.49 -13.26 35.03
C GLY A 410 17.64 -13.84 33.62
N LEU A 411 16.67 -13.59 32.74
CA LEU A 411 16.63 -14.12 31.38
C LEU A 411 17.72 -13.51 30.47
N PHE A 412 17.94 -12.20 30.58
CA PHE A 412 18.93 -11.47 29.79
C PHE A 412 20.04 -10.89 30.67
N SER A 413 21.20 -10.66 30.05
CA SER A 413 22.36 -10.07 30.72
C SER A 413 22.11 -8.61 31.14
N GLU A 414 22.84 -8.13 32.15
CA GLU A 414 22.77 -6.70 32.50
C GLU A 414 23.23 -5.80 31.35
N LEU A 415 24.17 -6.24 30.49
CA LEU A 415 24.58 -5.50 29.29
C LEU A 415 23.42 -5.28 28.30
N PHE A 416 22.55 -6.28 28.14
CA PHE A 416 21.33 -6.15 27.34
C PHE A 416 20.41 -5.07 27.92
N TRP A 417 20.15 -5.12 29.24
CA TRP A 417 19.29 -4.16 29.91
C TRP A 417 19.88 -2.75 29.95
N ASP A 418 21.20 -2.62 30.08
CA ASP A 418 21.89 -1.33 29.99
C ASP A 418 21.71 -0.70 28.61
N ARG A 419 21.79 -1.50 27.54
CA ARG A 419 21.52 -1.03 26.17
C ARG A 419 20.06 -0.62 25.98
N VAL A 420 19.11 -1.44 26.46
CA VAL A 420 17.67 -1.10 26.42
C VAL A 420 17.38 0.19 27.18
N LYS A 421 17.96 0.38 28.38
CA LYS A 421 17.80 1.62 29.14
C LYS A 421 18.40 2.81 28.38
N ALA A 422 19.59 2.64 27.81
CA ALA A 422 20.26 3.70 27.06
C ALA A 422 19.46 4.12 25.82
N SER A 423 18.85 3.17 25.09
CA SER A 423 18.01 3.49 23.93
C SER A 423 16.75 4.25 24.35
N ILE A 424 16.09 3.85 25.45
CA ILE A 424 14.92 4.56 26.00
C ILE A 424 15.30 6.00 26.43
N LEU A 425 16.42 6.19 27.13
CA LEU A 425 16.83 7.52 27.62
C LEU A 425 17.38 8.44 26.51
N GLY A 426 17.86 7.88 25.39
CA GLY A 426 18.41 8.62 24.26
C GLY A 426 17.43 8.86 23.10
N TYR A 427 16.22 8.32 23.21
CA TYR A 427 15.18 8.47 22.19
C TYR A 427 14.65 9.89 22.09
N ARG A 428 14.11 10.24 20.92
CA ARG A 428 13.42 11.52 20.67
C ARG A 428 11.92 11.29 20.80
N TYR A 429 11.31 11.80 21.86
CA TYR A 429 9.90 11.46 22.16
C TYR A 429 8.89 12.33 21.42
N TRP A 430 9.25 13.56 21.03
CA TRP A 430 8.32 14.42 20.31
C TRP A 430 9.04 15.49 19.46
N ILE A 431 8.26 16.21 18.64
CA ILE A 431 8.76 17.21 17.69
C ILE A 431 9.39 18.45 18.35
N ASP A 432 9.09 18.71 19.62
CA ASP A 432 9.69 19.80 20.40
C ASP A 432 11.12 19.48 20.86
N GLU A 433 11.59 18.25 20.64
CA GLU A 433 12.97 17.85 20.86
C GLU A 433 13.79 17.92 19.56
N PRO A 434 15.09 18.23 19.67
CA PRO A 434 15.97 18.27 18.51
C PRO A 434 16.14 16.89 17.88
N GLY A 435 16.08 16.83 16.55
CA GLY A 435 16.41 15.64 15.78
C GLY A 435 16.74 15.97 14.33
N ASP A 436 17.50 15.07 13.69
CA ASP A 436 17.85 15.06 12.27
C ASP A 436 17.25 13.84 11.54
N ASP A 437 16.32 13.15 12.20
CA ASP A 437 15.58 12.00 11.70
C ASP A 437 14.41 12.39 10.77
N VAL A 438 13.76 11.37 10.20
CA VAL A 438 12.57 11.51 9.33
C VAL A 438 11.34 10.86 9.95
N MET A 439 11.29 10.70 11.28
CA MET A 439 10.14 10.08 11.95
C MET A 439 8.86 10.89 11.70
N TRP A 440 7.73 10.21 11.53
CA TRP A 440 6.44 10.86 11.29
C TRP A 440 5.68 11.11 12.59
N PHE A 441 5.52 12.38 12.98
CA PHE A 441 4.84 12.77 14.22
C PHE A 441 3.41 13.28 14.02
N PHE A 442 2.96 13.44 12.77
CA PHE A 442 1.79 14.25 12.45
C PHE A 442 0.50 13.46 12.25
N SER A 443 0.49 12.13 12.38
CA SER A 443 -0.75 11.34 12.38
C SER A 443 -1.20 10.97 13.80
N GLU A 444 -2.50 10.71 13.93
CA GLU A 444 -3.14 10.28 15.18
C GLU A 444 -2.43 9.09 15.86
N ASN A 445 -2.15 8.04 15.08
CA ASN A 445 -1.55 6.79 15.57
C ASN A 445 -0.12 6.99 16.10
N HIS A 446 0.72 7.71 15.36
CA HIS A 446 2.07 8.05 15.81
C HIS A 446 2.02 8.96 17.03
N ALA A 447 1.16 9.99 17.04
CA ALA A 447 1.01 10.87 18.20
C ALA A 447 0.64 10.07 19.47
N LEU A 448 -0.31 9.15 19.36
CA LEU A 448 -0.66 8.24 20.46
C LEU A 448 0.55 7.45 20.94
N LEU A 449 1.32 6.83 20.05
CA LEU A 449 2.43 5.98 20.45
C LEU A 449 3.62 6.76 20.99
N PHE A 450 3.99 7.89 20.38
CA PHE A 450 5.03 8.77 20.92
C PHE A 450 4.68 9.23 22.34
N HIS A 451 3.45 9.68 22.57
CA HIS A 451 3.01 10.09 23.91
C HIS A 451 2.90 8.92 24.89
N THR A 452 2.48 7.74 24.43
CA THR A 452 2.48 6.52 25.24
C THR A 452 3.89 6.16 25.67
N ASN A 453 4.83 6.15 24.72
CA ASN A 453 6.23 5.85 24.98
C ASN A 453 6.85 6.87 25.95
N GLU A 454 6.56 8.16 25.77
CA GLU A 454 7.04 9.23 26.67
C GLU A 454 6.51 9.06 28.09
N LEU A 455 5.22 8.73 28.23
CA LEU A 455 4.60 8.46 29.54
C LEU A 455 5.30 7.30 30.24
N LEU A 456 5.45 6.17 29.55
CA LEU A 456 6.00 4.95 30.15
C LEU A 456 7.49 5.08 30.46
N ALA A 457 8.26 5.76 29.61
CA ALA A 457 9.65 6.07 29.89
C ALA A 457 9.80 6.98 31.12
N GLY A 458 9.01 8.05 31.19
CA GLY A 458 9.02 8.99 32.31
C GLY A 458 8.58 8.35 33.64
N GLN A 459 7.59 7.45 33.61
CA GLN A 459 7.19 6.67 34.78
C GLN A 459 8.29 5.69 35.25
N LEU A 460 8.99 5.07 34.30
CA LEU A 460 9.99 4.04 34.59
C LEU A 460 11.32 4.64 35.09
N PHE A 461 11.71 5.79 34.57
CA PHE A 461 13.01 6.44 34.81
C PHE A 461 12.86 7.90 35.28
N GLY A 462 11.94 8.16 36.23
CA GLY A 462 11.57 9.51 36.65
C GLY A 462 12.71 10.42 37.12
N ASP A 463 13.72 9.85 37.78
CA ASP A 463 14.89 10.58 38.30
C ASP A 463 16.06 10.67 37.30
N GLU A 464 15.99 9.95 36.17
CA GLU A 464 17.05 9.94 35.17
C GLU A 464 16.96 11.16 34.24
N THR A 465 18.10 11.52 33.64
CA THR A 465 18.16 12.55 32.60
C THR A 465 18.05 11.91 31.22
N PHE A 466 17.13 12.40 30.41
CA PHE A 466 16.93 11.98 29.03
C PHE A 466 17.91 12.77 28.14
N SER A 467 18.80 12.07 27.45
CA SER A 467 19.97 12.70 26.84
C SER A 467 19.65 13.54 25.60
N ASN A 468 18.52 13.27 24.92
CA ASN A 468 18.10 14.05 23.76
C ASN A 468 17.51 15.42 24.14
N SER A 469 16.64 15.46 25.15
CA SER A 469 15.97 16.67 25.62
C SER A 469 16.77 17.43 26.69
N GLY A 470 17.58 16.72 27.48
CA GLY A 470 18.18 17.21 28.71
C GLY A 470 17.21 17.33 29.90
N GLU A 471 15.96 16.88 29.73
CA GLU A 471 14.92 16.92 30.76
C GLU A 471 14.97 15.67 31.65
N SER A 472 14.32 15.73 32.83
CA SER A 472 14.17 14.55 33.69
C SER A 472 12.99 13.69 33.25
N GLY A 473 12.99 12.41 33.62
CA GLY A 473 11.85 11.52 33.37
C GLY A 473 10.53 12.02 33.95
N GLU A 474 10.57 12.69 35.10
CA GLU A 474 9.38 13.31 35.70
C GLU A 474 8.79 14.43 34.82
N VAL A 475 9.62 15.20 34.10
CA VAL A 475 9.14 16.21 33.14
C VAL A 475 8.50 15.54 31.93
N HIS A 476 9.13 14.50 31.36
CA HIS A 476 8.55 13.71 30.27
C HIS A 476 7.20 13.10 30.65
N ARG A 477 7.09 12.53 31.87
CA ARG A 477 5.82 12.00 32.40
C ARG A 477 4.73 13.07 32.38
N GLN A 478 5.01 14.27 32.90
CA GLN A 478 4.04 15.37 32.96
C GLN A 478 3.64 15.88 31.57
N LYS A 479 4.59 16.00 30.64
CA LYS A 479 4.32 16.36 29.24
C LYS A 479 3.40 15.34 28.57
N ALA A 480 3.73 14.06 28.69
CA ALA A 480 2.97 12.97 28.10
C ALA A 480 1.54 12.90 28.65
N GLU A 481 1.34 13.08 29.96
CA GLU A 481 0.00 13.12 30.56
C GLU A 481 -0.88 14.23 29.97
N GLN A 482 -0.31 15.42 29.75
CA GLN A 482 -1.04 16.55 29.14
C GLN A 482 -1.37 16.26 27.67
N ARG A 483 -0.40 15.74 26.92
CA ARG A 483 -0.57 15.41 25.50
C ARG A 483 -1.60 14.30 25.29
N LEU A 484 -1.55 13.24 26.09
CA LEU A 484 -2.53 12.14 26.04
C LEU A 484 -3.93 12.62 26.43
N ALA A 485 -4.06 13.52 27.41
CA ALA A 485 -5.36 14.08 27.77
C ALA A 485 -6.01 14.80 26.58
N LEU A 486 -5.24 15.63 25.86
CA LEU A 486 -5.68 16.32 24.64
C LEU A 486 -5.97 15.34 23.49
N TRP A 487 -5.11 14.33 23.32
CA TRP A 487 -5.32 13.29 22.31
C TRP A 487 -6.63 12.54 22.56
N PHE A 488 -6.92 12.13 23.79
CA PHE A 488 -8.17 11.44 24.12
C PHE A 488 -9.40 12.32 23.98
N GLU A 489 -9.31 13.61 24.33
CA GLU A 489 -10.39 14.57 24.09
C GLU A 489 -10.73 14.62 22.60
N ARG A 490 -9.72 14.77 21.75
CA ARG A 490 -9.88 14.81 20.29
C ARG A 490 -10.39 13.50 19.72
N PHE A 491 -9.79 12.36 20.09
CA PHE A 491 -10.21 11.03 19.60
C PHE A 491 -11.67 10.72 19.95
N LEU A 492 -12.13 11.10 21.15
CA LEU A 492 -13.51 10.85 21.56
C LEU A 492 -14.52 11.79 20.89
N ASP A 493 -14.09 12.97 20.44
CA ASP A 493 -14.91 13.95 19.71
C ASP A 493 -14.92 13.71 18.18
N GLU A 494 -13.80 13.25 17.62
CA GLU A 494 -13.59 13.13 16.17
C GLU A 494 -13.56 11.67 15.68
N GLY A 495 -13.33 10.69 16.54
CA GLY A 495 -13.08 9.30 16.13
C GLY A 495 -11.72 9.14 15.43
N LEU A 496 -11.60 8.12 14.59
CA LEU A 496 -10.38 7.82 13.82
C LEU A 496 -10.18 8.84 12.70
N ALA A 497 -9.04 9.53 12.65
CA ALA A 497 -8.73 10.43 11.54
C ALA A 497 -8.60 9.69 10.19
N GLU A 498 -7.81 8.63 10.16
CA GLU A 498 -7.69 7.73 9.01
C GLU A 498 -8.80 6.67 9.06
N TRP A 499 -10.06 7.11 8.91
CA TRP A 499 -11.27 6.35 9.26
C TRP A 499 -11.22 4.85 8.94
N ASN A 500 -11.68 4.04 9.88
CA ASN A 500 -11.74 2.57 9.84
C ASN A 500 -10.47 1.82 9.37
N SER A 501 -9.30 2.48 9.19
CA SER A 501 -8.16 1.87 8.50
C SER A 501 -7.74 0.54 9.15
N SER A 502 -7.84 -0.55 8.38
CA SER A 502 -7.46 -1.90 8.84
C SER A 502 -5.95 -2.01 9.15
N ALA A 503 -5.13 -1.12 8.60
CA ALA A 503 -3.71 -1.02 8.88
C ALA A 503 -3.42 -0.27 10.19
N TYR A 504 -4.19 0.76 10.54
CA TYR A 504 -3.90 1.64 11.69
C TYR A 504 -4.71 1.37 12.94
N ILE A 505 -5.92 0.78 12.85
CA ILE A 505 -6.66 0.32 14.05
C ILE A 505 -5.79 -0.59 14.94
N PRO A 506 -5.05 -1.58 14.39
CA PRO A 506 -4.11 -2.37 15.18
C PRO A 506 -3.00 -1.51 15.83
N ILE A 507 -2.47 -0.53 15.12
CA ILE A 507 -1.42 0.36 15.65
C ILE A 507 -1.95 1.22 16.81
N ASP A 508 -3.16 1.76 16.70
CA ASP A 508 -3.78 2.48 17.83
C ASP A 508 -4.00 1.54 19.03
N ALA A 509 -4.46 0.32 18.75
CA ALA A 509 -4.74 -0.66 19.79
C ALA A 509 -3.50 -1.01 20.62
N VAL A 510 -2.30 -1.10 20.03
CA VAL A 510 -1.08 -1.40 20.82
C VAL A 510 -0.78 -0.28 21.83
N GLY A 511 -0.91 0.99 21.46
CA GLY A 511 -0.72 2.11 22.37
C GLY A 511 -1.75 2.15 23.49
N LEU A 512 -3.03 2.02 23.12
CA LEU A 512 -4.13 2.03 24.06
C LEU A 512 -4.04 0.89 25.10
N LEU A 513 -3.65 -0.32 24.66
CA LEU A 513 -3.46 -1.46 25.57
C LEU A 513 -2.34 -1.20 26.58
N HIS A 514 -1.22 -0.61 26.15
CA HIS A 514 -0.13 -0.27 27.04
C HIS A 514 -0.50 0.86 28.02
N ILE A 515 -1.25 1.89 27.61
CA ILE A 515 -1.79 2.90 28.54
C ILE A 515 -2.72 2.23 29.56
N TYR A 516 -3.65 1.41 29.09
CA TYR A 516 -4.62 0.72 29.94
C TYR A 516 -3.95 -0.16 30.99
N GLU A 517 -2.87 -0.89 30.64
CA GLU A 517 -2.15 -1.73 31.59
C GLU A 517 -1.18 -0.95 32.49
N PHE A 518 -0.49 0.08 31.98
CA PHE A 518 0.73 0.63 32.60
C PHE A 518 0.65 2.07 33.08
N ALA A 519 -0.31 2.86 32.64
CA ALA A 519 -0.43 4.22 33.15
C ALA A 519 -0.71 4.19 34.66
N HIS A 520 0.04 5.00 35.43
CA HIS A 520 -0.24 5.23 36.85
C HIS A 520 -1.48 6.12 37.04
N ASN A 521 -1.79 6.94 36.03
CA ASN A 521 -2.96 7.81 36.01
C ASN A 521 -4.22 7.02 35.65
N GLU A 522 -5.11 6.85 36.63
CA GLU A 522 -6.37 6.09 36.49
C GLU A 522 -7.31 6.67 35.42
N GLN A 523 -7.31 7.99 35.20
CA GLN A 523 -8.14 8.61 34.16
C GLN A 523 -7.67 8.18 32.76
N LEU A 524 -6.35 8.16 32.52
CA LEU A 524 -5.79 7.71 31.25
C LEU A 524 -6.12 6.23 30.99
N ARG A 525 -6.02 5.37 32.03
CA ARG A 525 -6.41 3.94 31.91
C ARG A 525 -7.87 3.79 31.48
N GLN A 526 -8.77 4.56 32.09
CA GLN A 526 -10.20 4.53 31.76
C GLN A 526 -10.49 5.08 30.36
N GLN A 527 -9.79 6.14 29.92
CA GLN A 527 -9.91 6.66 28.56
C GLN A 527 -9.39 5.67 27.53
N ALA A 528 -8.25 5.03 27.79
CA ALA A 528 -7.70 3.99 26.93
C ALA A 528 -8.67 2.81 26.78
N LYS A 529 -9.27 2.36 27.88
CA LYS A 529 -10.31 1.32 27.83
C LYS A 529 -11.50 1.75 26.98
N LYS A 530 -12.00 2.97 27.15
CA LYS A 530 -13.13 3.50 26.35
C LYS A 530 -12.79 3.56 24.87
N ALA A 531 -11.56 3.96 24.53
CA ALA A 531 -11.09 3.98 23.15
C ALA A 531 -10.99 2.57 22.57
N MET A 532 -10.44 1.60 23.31
CA MET A 532 -10.44 0.19 22.91
C MET A 532 -11.85 -0.37 22.71
N ASP A 533 -12.78 -0.06 23.62
CA ASP A 533 -14.18 -0.47 23.49
C ASP A 533 -14.80 0.13 22.20
N LEU A 534 -14.43 1.37 21.83
CA LEU A 534 -14.90 2.01 20.60
C LEU A 534 -14.31 1.37 19.33
N LEU A 535 -13.02 1.02 19.33
CA LEU A 535 -12.40 0.30 18.21
C LEU A 535 -13.08 -1.05 17.96
N PHE A 536 -13.33 -1.83 19.01
CA PHE A 536 -14.06 -3.09 18.89
C PHE A 536 -15.52 -2.91 18.47
N TYR A 537 -16.16 -1.81 18.86
CA TYR A 537 -17.49 -1.47 18.35
C TYR A 537 -17.46 -1.24 16.84
N TYR A 538 -16.51 -0.48 16.31
CA TYR A 538 -16.37 -0.29 14.86
C TYR A 538 -16.10 -1.60 14.12
N ILE A 539 -15.14 -2.41 14.61
CA ILE A 539 -14.81 -3.72 14.03
C ILE A 539 -16.07 -4.59 13.94
N THR A 540 -16.80 -4.76 15.06
CA THR A 540 -17.94 -5.69 15.12
C THR A 540 -19.12 -5.26 14.26
N VAL A 541 -19.39 -3.95 14.17
CA VAL A 541 -20.52 -3.42 13.39
C VAL A 541 -20.26 -3.50 11.88
N GLN A 542 -19.00 -3.37 11.45
CA GLN A 542 -18.62 -3.30 10.04
C GLN A 542 -17.99 -4.59 9.49
N MET A 543 -17.85 -5.63 10.33
CA MET A 543 -17.27 -6.91 9.92
C MET A 543 -18.29 -7.79 9.20
N HIS A 544 -17.90 -8.35 8.06
CA HIS A 544 -18.69 -9.33 7.32
C HIS A 544 -17.90 -10.63 7.17
N GLN A 545 -18.48 -11.75 7.62
CA GLN A 545 -17.86 -13.09 7.58
C GLN A 545 -16.40 -13.14 8.10
N GLY A 546 -16.11 -12.39 9.16
CA GLY A 546 -14.80 -12.42 9.82
C GLY A 546 -13.77 -11.41 9.31
N VAL A 547 -14.09 -10.56 8.33
CA VAL A 547 -13.19 -9.48 7.86
C VAL A 547 -13.89 -8.12 7.92
N VAL A 548 -13.12 -7.05 8.15
CA VAL A 548 -13.66 -5.68 8.17
C VAL A 548 -13.95 -5.23 6.73
N SER A 549 -15.22 -5.21 6.34
CA SER A 549 -15.67 -4.98 4.95
C SER A 549 -16.26 -3.58 4.80
N THR A 550 -15.39 -2.56 4.83
CA THR A 550 -15.79 -1.15 4.85
C THR A 550 -14.85 -0.26 4.04
N THR A 551 -15.14 1.04 4.02
CA THR A 551 -14.29 2.08 3.45
C THR A 551 -13.20 2.51 4.42
N PHE A 552 -12.04 2.90 3.90
CA PHE A 552 -10.85 3.23 4.69
C PHE A 552 -10.28 4.60 4.35
N GLY A 553 -9.89 5.38 5.35
CA GLY A 553 -9.17 6.64 5.15
C GLY A 553 -7.73 6.43 4.74
N ARG A 554 -7.20 5.25 5.04
CA ARG A 554 -5.90 4.80 4.57
C ARG A 554 -5.90 3.30 4.30
N SER A 555 -5.51 2.96 3.07
CA SER A 555 -5.44 1.59 2.59
C SER A 555 -4.20 1.36 1.74
N TYR A 556 -3.77 0.10 1.66
CA TYR A 556 -2.70 -0.37 0.78
C TYR A 556 -3.22 -1.58 0.02
N GLU A 557 -2.61 -1.91 -1.13
CA GLU A 557 -3.01 -3.08 -1.94
C GLU A 557 -3.05 -4.36 -1.07
N LYS A 558 -2.03 -4.56 -0.24
CA LYS A 558 -1.97 -5.68 0.71
C LYS A 558 -3.13 -5.75 1.71
N ASP A 559 -3.73 -4.60 2.06
CA ASP A 559 -4.81 -4.56 3.05
C ASP A 559 -6.18 -4.75 2.38
N LEU A 560 -6.31 -4.31 1.12
CA LEU A 560 -7.52 -4.53 0.31
C LEU A 560 -7.61 -5.99 -0.16
N LEU A 561 -6.52 -6.53 -0.72
CA LEU A 561 -6.47 -7.89 -1.26
C LEU A 561 -6.07 -8.96 -0.23
N GLY A 562 -5.57 -8.56 0.94
CA GLY A 562 -5.02 -9.45 1.97
C GLY A 562 -5.87 -9.59 3.23
N SER A 563 -7.20 -9.64 3.12
CA SER A 563 -8.13 -9.53 4.26
C SER A 563 -7.91 -10.53 5.43
N TYR A 564 -7.56 -11.80 5.16
CA TYR A 564 -7.21 -12.80 6.20
C TYR A 564 -5.90 -12.52 6.96
N ALA A 565 -5.01 -11.69 6.41
CA ALA A 565 -3.75 -11.30 7.03
C ALA A 565 -3.87 -9.99 7.85
N ALA A 566 -5.01 -9.30 7.78
CA ALA A 566 -5.21 -8.04 8.48
C ALA A 566 -5.19 -8.23 10.02
N GLY A 567 -4.58 -7.30 10.74
CA GLY A 567 -4.53 -7.33 12.21
C GLY A 567 -5.93 -7.33 12.83
N THR A 568 -6.86 -6.54 12.27
CA THR A 568 -8.26 -6.45 12.74
C THR A 568 -9.02 -7.78 12.67
N THR A 569 -8.68 -8.63 11.70
CA THR A 569 -9.29 -9.96 11.53
C THR A 569 -8.94 -10.87 12.71
N SER A 570 -7.66 -10.93 13.08
CA SER A 570 -7.19 -11.70 14.24
C SER A 570 -7.60 -11.05 15.57
N MET A 571 -7.63 -9.72 15.68
CA MET A 571 -8.19 -9.04 16.85
C MET A 571 -9.65 -9.46 17.13
N CYS A 572 -10.49 -9.52 16.09
CA CYS A 572 -11.87 -9.96 16.24
C CYS A 572 -11.97 -11.44 16.59
N TRP A 573 -11.11 -12.28 15.99
CA TRP A 573 -11.04 -13.70 16.34
C TRP A 573 -10.65 -13.86 17.81
N ILE A 574 -9.59 -13.21 18.29
CA ILE A 574 -9.19 -13.23 19.71
C ILE A 574 -10.35 -12.82 20.62
N ALA A 575 -11.04 -11.73 20.30
CA ALA A 575 -12.14 -11.21 21.12
C ALA A 575 -13.37 -12.12 21.15
N TYR A 576 -13.89 -12.52 19.97
CA TYR A 576 -15.24 -13.09 19.84
C TYR A 576 -15.28 -14.44 19.11
N GLY A 577 -14.15 -14.97 18.63
CA GLY A 577 -14.07 -16.21 17.87
C GLY A 577 -14.55 -16.09 16.42
N VAL A 578 -14.73 -14.88 15.89
CA VAL A 578 -15.16 -14.60 14.52
C VAL A 578 -14.01 -13.96 13.74
N GLY A 579 -13.61 -14.55 12.62
CA GLY A 579 -12.38 -14.26 11.89
C GLY A 579 -11.48 -15.50 11.80
N ASN A 580 -10.17 -15.29 11.65
CA ASN A 580 -9.16 -16.36 11.70
C ASN A 580 -7.98 -15.99 12.59
N VAL A 581 -7.27 -17.01 13.06
CA VAL A 581 -5.93 -16.85 13.65
C VAL A 581 -4.99 -16.41 12.54
N ASN A 582 -4.18 -15.39 12.78
CA ASN A 582 -3.10 -15.00 11.88
C ASN A 582 -1.87 -14.53 12.66
N ASN A 583 -0.77 -14.33 11.93
CA ASN A 583 0.54 -14.01 12.47
C ASN A 583 0.88 -12.51 12.50
N TYR A 584 -0.13 -11.62 12.48
CA TYR A 584 0.09 -10.18 12.71
C TYR A 584 0.49 -9.96 14.19
N SER A 585 1.68 -9.42 14.44
CA SER A 585 2.26 -9.40 15.79
C SER A 585 1.89 -8.18 16.65
N ILE A 586 2.00 -6.96 16.12
CA ILE A 586 2.04 -5.70 16.90
C ILE A 586 0.92 -5.60 17.96
N SER A 587 -0.33 -5.49 17.54
CA SER A 587 -1.47 -5.32 18.45
C SER A 587 -1.91 -6.63 19.09
N ASN A 588 -1.78 -7.75 18.37
CA ASN A 588 -2.33 -9.02 18.80
C ASN A 588 -1.51 -9.64 19.91
N VAL A 589 -0.19 -9.43 19.94
CA VAL A 589 0.63 -9.80 21.09
C VAL A 589 0.19 -9.01 22.31
N ALA A 590 0.12 -7.67 22.21
CA ALA A 590 -0.34 -6.81 23.31
C ALA A 590 -1.74 -7.18 23.80
N LEU A 591 -2.68 -7.45 22.89
CA LEU A 591 -4.04 -7.87 23.24
C LEU A 591 -4.03 -9.21 23.98
N SER A 592 -3.23 -10.17 23.49
CA SER A 592 -3.20 -11.52 24.01
C SER A 592 -2.52 -11.66 25.37
N ILE A 593 -1.63 -10.74 25.72
CA ILE A 593 -0.95 -10.72 27.01
C ILE A 593 -1.61 -9.79 28.03
N SER A 594 -2.58 -8.97 27.61
CA SER A 594 -3.33 -8.05 28.47
C SER A 594 -4.51 -8.74 29.15
N ASP A 595 -4.98 -8.16 30.26
CA ASP A 595 -6.26 -8.58 30.89
C ASP A 595 -7.49 -7.94 30.24
N TYR A 596 -7.30 -7.10 29.22
CA TYR A 596 -8.40 -6.44 28.52
C TYR A 596 -9.31 -7.49 27.86
N SER A 597 -10.61 -7.26 28.01
CA SER A 597 -11.68 -8.01 27.34
C SER A 597 -12.69 -7.01 26.79
N PRO A 598 -13.00 -7.06 25.48
CA PRO A 598 -13.97 -6.14 24.92
C PRO A 598 -15.40 -6.48 25.36
N PRO A 599 -16.35 -5.53 25.25
CA PRO A 599 -17.72 -5.75 25.70
C PRO A 599 -18.42 -6.91 24.98
N ALA A 600 -18.85 -7.93 25.73
CA ALA A 600 -19.53 -9.11 25.18
C ALA A 600 -20.79 -8.79 24.36
N ALA A 601 -21.47 -7.67 24.66
CA ALA A 601 -22.65 -7.23 23.94
C ALA A 601 -22.39 -6.99 22.44
N TYR A 602 -21.18 -6.59 22.05
CA TYR A 602 -20.87 -6.31 20.64
C TYR A 602 -20.86 -7.56 19.76
N GLN A 603 -20.81 -8.76 20.35
CA GLN A 603 -20.92 -10.01 19.60
C GLN A 603 -22.24 -10.12 18.83
N GLU A 604 -23.32 -9.48 19.30
CA GLU A 604 -24.62 -9.49 18.60
C GLU A 604 -24.55 -8.82 17.22
N HIS A 605 -23.58 -7.92 16.99
CA HIS A 605 -23.40 -7.26 15.70
C HIS A 605 -22.67 -8.14 14.69
N LEU A 606 -21.93 -9.16 15.13
CA LEU A 606 -21.15 -10.01 14.23
C LEU A 606 -22.00 -11.04 13.48
N LEU A 607 -23.09 -11.50 14.10
CA LEU A 607 -23.90 -12.62 13.63
C LEU A 607 -25.33 -12.15 13.34
N LEU A 608 -25.57 -11.69 12.12
CA LEU A 608 -26.92 -11.37 11.66
C LEU A 608 -27.67 -12.66 11.31
N GLY A 609 -28.92 -12.78 11.74
CA GLY A 609 -29.80 -13.85 11.28
C GLY A 609 -30.16 -13.71 9.79
N GLU A 610 -30.65 -14.78 9.16
CA GLU A 610 -30.98 -14.80 7.72
C GLU A 610 -31.94 -13.66 7.30
N ASN A 611 -32.85 -13.23 8.18
CA ASN A 611 -33.80 -12.15 7.89
C ASN A 611 -33.40 -10.80 8.49
N GLN A 612 -32.17 -10.64 8.97
CA GLN A 612 -31.74 -9.40 9.60
C GLN A 612 -30.86 -8.57 8.67
N GLN A 613 -31.02 -7.26 8.78
CA GLN A 613 -30.16 -6.28 8.14
C GLN A 613 -29.69 -5.24 9.14
N LEU A 614 -28.52 -4.69 8.87
CA LEU A 614 -27.85 -3.71 9.70
C LEU A 614 -27.54 -2.48 8.85
N VAL A 615 -27.97 -1.30 9.33
CA VAL A 615 -27.53 0.00 8.82
C VAL A 615 -26.71 0.68 9.90
N PHE A 616 -25.48 1.04 9.58
CA PHE A 616 -24.64 1.84 10.46
C PHE A 616 -24.16 3.09 9.73
N ALA A 617 -24.47 4.24 10.30
CA ALA A 617 -24.00 5.52 9.80
C ALA A 617 -23.26 6.26 10.90
N ASN A 618 -22.05 6.72 10.63
CA ASN A 618 -21.22 7.42 11.61
C ASN A 618 -20.35 8.49 10.94
N GLN A 619 -19.69 9.30 11.78
CA GLN A 619 -18.74 10.31 11.32
C GLN A 619 -17.39 10.10 11.98
N GLN A 620 -16.31 10.27 11.21
CA GLN A 620 -14.95 10.16 11.70
C GLN A 620 -14.06 11.30 11.12
N GLY A 621 -12.96 11.59 11.79
CA GLY A 621 -11.97 12.60 11.41
C GLY A 621 -12.35 14.05 11.78
N LYS A 622 -11.40 14.97 11.59
CA LYS A 622 -11.49 16.38 12.01
C LYS A 622 -12.79 17.05 11.52
N GLY A 623 -13.62 17.49 12.47
CA GLY A 623 -14.94 18.08 12.14
C GLY A 623 -15.95 17.13 11.50
N GLY A 624 -15.74 15.81 11.59
CA GLY A 624 -16.63 14.78 11.05
C GLY A 624 -16.67 14.74 9.52
N TYR A 625 -15.54 14.98 8.86
CA TYR A 625 -15.46 15.02 7.39
C TYR A 625 -15.79 13.68 6.73
N ALA A 626 -15.53 12.55 7.41
CA ALA A 626 -15.79 11.23 6.86
C ALA A 626 -17.20 10.82 7.25
N LYS A 627 -18.15 11.03 6.33
CA LYS A 627 -19.55 10.62 6.51
C LYS A 627 -19.69 9.19 5.99
N LEU A 628 -19.76 8.23 6.91
CA LEU A 628 -19.69 6.81 6.58
C LEU A 628 -21.08 6.20 6.60
N TYR A 629 -21.37 5.35 5.62
CA TYR A 629 -22.61 4.59 5.55
C TYR A 629 -22.31 3.13 5.21
N HIS A 630 -22.67 2.24 6.12
CA HIS A 630 -22.47 0.80 6.03
C HIS A 630 -23.83 0.09 6.08
N PHE A 631 -24.07 -0.80 5.13
CA PHE A 631 -25.25 -1.64 5.08
C PHE A 631 -24.82 -3.10 4.97
N ARG A 632 -25.41 -3.98 5.77
CA ARG A 632 -25.03 -5.39 5.81
C ARG A 632 -26.23 -6.30 6.03
N THR A 633 -26.26 -7.40 5.31
CA THR A 633 -27.11 -8.57 5.55
C THR A 633 -26.21 -9.76 5.88
N ASN A 634 -26.81 -10.94 6.05
CA ASN A 634 -26.05 -12.17 6.19
C ASN A 634 -25.26 -12.56 4.91
N GLU A 635 -25.75 -12.15 3.73
CA GLU A 635 -25.18 -12.50 2.43
C GLU A 635 -24.20 -11.47 1.85
N TYR A 636 -24.27 -10.21 2.27
CA TYR A 636 -23.36 -9.17 1.77
C TYR A 636 -23.23 -7.97 2.70
N SER A 637 -22.18 -7.18 2.47
CA SER A 637 -22.03 -5.83 3.01
C SER A 637 -21.69 -4.84 1.90
N LEU A 638 -22.26 -3.62 1.99
CA LEU A 638 -21.98 -2.50 1.10
C LEU A 638 -21.69 -1.25 1.94
N SER A 639 -20.53 -0.66 1.72
CA SER A 639 -20.06 0.52 2.44
C SER A 639 -19.61 1.62 1.51
N SER A 640 -19.88 2.87 1.88
CA SER A 640 -19.42 4.05 1.16
C SER A 640 -19.06 5.19 2.11
N ILE A 641 -18.09 6.00 1.71
CA ILE A 641 -17.91 7.34 2.27
C ILE A 641 -18.67 8.34 1.41
N ILE A 642 -19.57 9.09 2.02
CA ILE A 642 -20.54 9.92 1.32
C ILE A 642 -19.93 11.28 0.97
N ARG A 643 -19.84 11.59 -0.33
CA ARG A 643 -19.39 12.88 -0.89
C ARG A 643 -18.05 13.37 -0.35
N PHE A 644 -17.08 12.47 -0.20
CA PHE A 644 -15.76 12.84 0.28
C PHE A 644 -14.94 13.52 -0.83
N ARG A 645 -14.89 14.86 -0.78
CA ARG A 645 -14.03 15.71 -1.64
C ARG A 645 -14.12 15.38 -3.15
N PRO A 646 -15.33 15.36 -3.74
CA PRO A 646 -15.53 14.93 -5.13
C PRO A 646 -14.74 15.80 -6.12
N GLY A 647 -14.08 15.16 -7.09
CA GLY A 647 -13.28 15.82 -8.14
C GLY A 647 -11.94 16.39 -7.65
N LYS A 648 -11.52 16.10 -6.41
CA LYS A 648 -10.21 16.49 -5.89
C LYS A 648 -9.20 15.34 -6.06
N PRO A 649 -7.89 15.66 -6.12
CA PRO A 649 -6.86 14.64 -5.97
C PRO A 649 -7.05 13.86 -4.67
N GLY A 650 -6.95 12.54 -4.75
CA GLY A 650 -6.94 11.65 -3.60
C GLY A 650 -5.53 11.22 -3.21
N TYR A 651 -5.46 10.28 -2.29
CA TYR A 651 -4.26 9.71 -1.74
C TYR A 651 -4.41 8.19 -1.53
N GLN A 652 -4.90 7.72 -0.39
CA GLN A 652 -5.02 6.28 -0.06
C GLN A 652 -6.44 5.87 0.34
N GLU A 653 -7.42 6.73 0.04
CA GLU A 653 -8.80 6.55 0.45
C GLU A 653 -9.50 5.46 -0.36
N HIS A 654 -10.04 4.49 0.36
CA HIS A 654 -10.91 3.44 -0.17
C HIS A 654 -12.36 3.86 0.01
N VAL A 655 -13.01 4.31 -1.07
CA VAL A 655 -14.25 5.12 -0.98
C VAL A 655 -15.55 4.33 -1.09
N GLN A 656 -15.51 3.11 -1.61
CA GLN A 656 -16.66 2.21 -1.73
C GLN A 656 -16.19 0.75 -1.63
N HIS A 657 -16.95 -0.10 -0.95
CA HIS A 657 -16.63 -1.50 -0.77
C HIS A 657 -17.90 -2.37 -0.77
N LEU A 658 -18.00 -3.34 -1.68
CA LEU A 658 -18.99 -4.42 -1.64
C LEU A 658 -18.27 -5.73 -1.33
N SER A 659 -18.77 -6.51 -0.39
CA SER A 659 -18.27 -7.84 -0.07
C SER A 659 -19.44 -8.82 0.03
N LEU A 660 -19.39 -9.90 -0.74
CA LEU A 660 -20.26 -11.09 -0.58
C LEU A 660 -19.61 -12.16 0.32
N SER A 661 -18.28 -12.10 0.42
CA SER A 661 -17.43 -12.88 1.32
C SER A 661 -16.07 -12.18 1.43
N PRO A 662 -15.14 -12.66 2.28
CA PRO A 662 -13.77 -12.14 2.32
C PRO A 662 -13.04 -12.22 0.97
N GLU A 663 -13.43 -13.13 0.07
CA GLU A 663 -12.80 -13.37 -1.23
C GLU A 663 -13.54 -12.71 -2.40
N ALA A 664 -14.86 -12.56 -2.28
CA ALA A 664 -15.74 -12.01 -3.30
C ALA A 664 -16.01 -10.52 -3.01
N GLN A 665 -14.99 -9.69 -3.24
CA GLN A 665 -15.03 -8.25 -3.04
C GLN A 665 -15.15 -7.49 -4.36
N ILE A 666 -15.85 -6.36 -4.37
CA ILE A 666 -16.02 -5.48 -5.53
C ILE A 666 -15.86 -4.02 -5.08
N TRP A 667 -15.00 -3.28 -5.76
CA TRP A 667 -14.88 -1.83 -5.62
C TRP A 667 -14.46 -1.16 -6.93
N VAL A 668 -14.59 0.16 -6.97
CA VAL A 668 -14.20 1.00 -8.12
C VAL A 668 -13.23 2.08 -7.67
N ASN A 669 -12.19 2.36 -8.46
CA ASN A 669 -11.30 3.49 -8.25
C ASN A 669 -10.79 4.10 -9.58
N HIS A 670 -10.24 5.31 -9.47
CA HIS A 670 -9.42 5.93 -10.52
C HIS A 670 -7.94 5.70 -10.17
N PRO A 671 -7.17 4.93 -10.95
CA PRO A 671 -5.77 4.66 -10.63
C PRO A 671 -4.89 5.91 -10.82
N ALA A 672 -3.93 6.13 -9.92
CA ALA A 672 -2.91 7.18 -10.09
C ALA A 672 -1.64 6.67 -10.79
N GLU A 673 -1.46 5.35 -10.83
CA GLU A 673 -0.36 4.66 -11.50
C GLU A 673 -0.92 3.60 -12.47
N ILE A 674 -0.26 3.42 -13.61
CA ILE A 674 -0.63 2.38 -14.59
C ILE A 674 0.02 1.03 -14.25
N TYR A 675 1.17 1.05 -13.58
CA TYR A 675 1.85 -0.17 -13.17
C TYR A 675 1.11 -0.84 -12.01
N LYS A 676 0.66 -2.08 -12.23
CA LYS A 676 -0.30 -2.80 -11.38
C LYS A 676 0.16 -3.04 -9.93
N HIS A 677 1.47 -3.10 -9.69
CA HIS A 677 2.06 -3.25 -8.36
C HIS A 677 3.07 -2.13 -8.04
N GLY A 678 2.73 -0.90 -8.45
CA GLY A 678 3.50 0.29 -8.14
C GLY A 678 3.47 0.66 -6.66
N ASP A 679 4.49 1.41 -6.23
CA ASP A 679 4.70 1.79 -4.84
C ASP A 679 4.11 3.19 -4.51
N GLY A 680 3.42 3.81 -5.47
CA GLY A 680 2.80 5.12 -5.32
C GLY A 680 1.67 5.18 -4.31
N ARG A 681 1.33 6.40 -3.91
CA ARG A 681 0.24 6.69 -2.97
C ARG A 681 -0.52 7.92 -3.51
N PRO A 682 -1.58 7.76 -4.32
CA PRO A 682 -2.27 6.49 -4.68
C PRO A 682 -1.46 5.60 -5.62
N CYS A 683 -1.76 4.29 -5.65
CA CYS A 683 -1.26 3.36 -6.66
C CYS A 683 -2.38 2.89 -7.61
N PHE A 684 -2.20 1.73 -8.25
CA PHE A 684 -3.15 1.13 -9.17
C PHE A 684 -4.48 0.73 -8.47
N TRP A 685 -4.41 0.01 -7.35
CA TRP A 685 -5.61 -0.49 -6.64
C TRP A 685 -5.95 0.28 -5.36
N ALA A 686 -4.96 0.86 -4.69
CA ALA A 686 -5.17 1.51 -3.39
C ALA A 686 -5.20 3.03 -3.53
N GLY A 687 -6.31 3.63 -3.09
CA GLY A 687 -6.57 5.05 -3.21
C GLY A 687 -7.17 5.45 -4.56
N ASN A 688 -7.24 6.76 -4.79
CA ASN A 688 -7.82 7.34 -6.00
C ASN A 688 -6.95 8.49 -6.49
N GLY A 689 -6.58 8.49 -7.78
CA GLY A 689 -5.94 9.65 -8.42
C GLY A 689 -6.85 10.87 -8.35
N ILE A 690 -8.14 10.68 -8.60
CA ILE A 690 -9.19 11.69 -8.47
C ILE A 690 -10.37 11.05 -7.76
N LEU A 691 -10.80 11.64 -6.65
CA LEU A 691 -11.89 11.12 -5.83
C LEU A 691 -13.24 11.26 -6.55
N PRO A 692 -14.06 10.19 -6.62
CA PRO A 692 -15.41 10.28 -7.14
C PRO A 692 -16.35 11.01 -6.17
N ASP A 693 -17.47 11.49 -6.70
CA ASP A 693 -18.65 11.74 -5.86
C ASP A 693 -19.34 10.40 -5.59
N VAL A 694 -19.63 10.09 -4.33
CA VAL A 694 -20.18 8.80 -3.91
C VAL A 694 -21.42 9.00 -3.05
N VAL A 695 -22.49 8.29 -3.37
CA VAL A 695 -23.71 8.21 -2.58
C VAL A 695 -24.16 6.76 -2.44
N GLN A 696 -24.84 6.45 -1.34
CA GLN A 696 -25.36 5.10 -1.08
C GLN A 696 -26.74 5.19 -0.43
N HIS A 697 -27.60 4.24 -0.77
CA HIS A 697 -28.79 3.95 0.01
C HIS A 697 -28.93 2.45 0.16
N GLU A 698 -28.75 1.96 1.39
CA GLU A 698 -28.83 0.53 1.70
C GLU A 698 -27.99 -0.31 0.71
N GLY A 699 -28.61 -1.18 -0.10
CA GLY A 699 -27.95 -2.09 -1.03
C GLY A 699 -27.59 -1.49 -2.41
N ILE A 700 -27.71 -0.17 -2.63
CA ILE A 700 -27.25 0.50 -3.86
C ILE A 700 -26.25 1.62 -3.58
N ALA A 701 -25.12 1.62 -4.29
CA ALA A 701 -24.12 2.68 -4.30
C ALA A 701 -23.91 3.24 -5.72
N LEU A 702 -23.74 4.56 -5.82
CA LEU A 702 -23.54 5.29 -7.08
C LEU A 702 -22.25 6.12 -6.97
N MET A 703 -21.46 6.12 -8.03
CA MET A 703 -20.20 6.85 -8.10
C MET A 703 -20.11 7.64 -9.41
N MET A 704 -19.59 8.87 -9.36
CA MET A 704 -19.39 9.75 -10.51
C MET A 704 -17.97 10.28 -10.51
N PHE A 705 -17.30 10.12 -11.64
CA PHE A 705 -15.95 10.62 -11.87
C PHE A 705 -15.99 11.79 -12.87
N ASP A 706 -15.26 12.86 -12.54
CA ASP A 706 -14.93 13.98 -13.42
C ASP A 706 -13.41 14.20 -13.31
N ILE A 707 -12.68 13.52 -14.20
CA ILE A 707 -11.22 13.40 -14.20
C ILE A 707 -10.64 14.50 -15.10
N PRO A 708 -9.66 15.29 -14.61
CA PRO A 708 -8.96 16.25 -15.46
C PRO A 708 -8.18 15.59 -16.61
N ALA A 709 -8.09 16.26 -17.76
CA ALA A 709 -7.44 15.72 -18.96
C ALA A 709 -5.91 15.58 -18.86
N ASP A 710 -5.30 16.10 -17.79
CA ASP A 710 -3.86 16.00 -17.52
C ASP A 710 -3.48 14.76 -16.69
N GLN A 711 -4.45 13.94 -16.29
CA GLN A 711 -4.21 12.71 -15.55
C GLN A 711 -3.65 11.61 -16.46
N THR A 712 -2.78 10.77 -15.88
CA THR A 712 -2.11 9.67 -16.60
C THR A 712 -3.08 8.58 -17.06
N ALA A 713 -4.14 8.33 -16.28
CA ALA A 713 -5.20 7.40 -16.63
C ALA A 713 -6.44 8.19 -17.08
N ASP A 714 -6.93 7.88 -18.27
CA ASP A 714 -8.19 8.41 -18.82
C ASP A 714 -9.35 7.43 -18.66
N TRP A 715 -9.26 6.55 -17.66
CA TRP A 715 -10.17 5.45 -17.42
C TRP A 715 -10.29 5.17 -15.92
N THR A 716 -11.36 4.49 -15.55
CA THR A 716 -11.62 3.99 -14.19
C THR A 716 -11.80 2.47 -14.25
N HIS A 717 -11.53 1.76 -13.17
CA HIS A 717 -11.72 0.31 -13.16
C HIS A 717 -12.41 -0.19 -11.90
N ALA A 718 -12.88 -1.43 -11.98
CA ALA A 718 -13.40 -2.16 -10.85
C ALA A 718 -12.63 -3.47 -10.63
N TYR A 719 -12.33 -3.76 -9.37
CA TYR A 719 -11.94 -5.12 -8.97
C TYR A 719 -13.20 -6.00 -8.96
N PHE A 720 -13.17 -7.10 -9.72
CA PHE A 720 -14.29 -8.01 -9.95
C PHE A 720 -13.76 -9.45 -10.09
N PRO A 721 -13.40 -10.12 -8.97
CA PRO A 721 -12.65 -11.37 -8.98
C PRO A 721 -13.54 -12.54 -9.42
N THR A 722 -13.56 -12.82 -10.72
CA THR A 722 -14.47 -13.84 -11.27
C THR A 722 -14.30 -15.24 -10.71
N HIS A 723 -13.11 -15.55 -10.19
CA HIS A 723 -12.79 -16.82 -9.54
C HIS A 723 -13.49 -17.00 -8.18
N SER A 724 -13.87 -15.90 -7.51
CA SER A 724 -14.50 -15.94 -6.18
C SER A 724 -16.02 -16.09 -6.22
N PHE A 725 -16.64 -16.02 -7.41
CA PHE A 725 -18.09 -16.13 -7.57
C PHE A 725 -18.50 -17.56 -7.95
N THR A 726 -19.66 -18.01 -7.48
CA THR A 726 -20.27 -19.25 -7.96
C THR A 726 -20.61 -19.15 -9.45
N GLU A 727 -21.06 -17.97 -9.88
CA GLU A 727 -21.49 -17.70 -11.25
C GLU A 727 -21.41 -16.20 -11.52
N TRP A 728 -21.04 -15.82 -12.76
CA TRP A 728 -21.11 -14.44 -13.21
C TRP A 728 -21.48 -14.37 -14.70
N VAL A 729 -22.15 -13.28 -15.10
CA VAL A 729 -22.57 -13.05 -16.49
C VAL A 729 -22.48 -11.56 -16.86
N GLN A 730 -22.21 -11.28 -18.13
CA GLN A 730 -22.26 -9.92 -18.69
C GLN A 730 -23.52 -9.75 -19.55
N HIS A 731 -24.22 -8.63 -19.36
CA HIS A 731 -25.29 -8.16 -20.24
C HIS A 731 -25.12 -6.67 -20.52
N GLU A 732 -24.77 -6.33 -21.77
CA GLU A 732 -24.48 -4.94 -22.16
C GLU A 732 -23.41 -4.33 -21.23
N ASN A 733 -23.74 -3.23 -20.55
CA ASN A 733 -22.85 -2.54 -19.63
C ASN A 733 -22.92 -3.10 -18.19
N TRP A 734 -23.76 -4.10 -17.93
CA TRP A 734 -23.89 -4.72 -16.62
C TRP A 734 -23.06 -6.00 -16.52
N HIS A 735 -22.39 -6.17 -15.38
CA HIS A 735 -21.81 -7.44 -14.93
C HIS A 735 -22.53 -7.89 -13.67
N PHE A 736 -23.00 -9.13 -13.67
CA PHE A 736 -23.72 -9.75 -12.56
C PHE A 736 -22.86 -10.87 -11.98
N ALA A 737 -22.86 -11.00 -10.66
CA ALA A 737 -22.20 -12.07 -9.95
C ALA A 737 -23.11 -12.63 -8.86
N ARG A 738 -22.95 -13.91 -8.58
CA ARG A 738 -23.59 -14.61 -7.47
C ARG A 738 -22.54 -15.39 -6.69
N LEU A 739 -22.61 -15.27 -5.37
CA LEU A 739 -21.96 -16.18 -4.44
C LEU A 739 -23.04 -16.75 -3.53
N ASP A 740 -23.32 -18.04 -3.65
CA ASP A 740 -24.41 -18.71 -2.92
C ASP A 740 -25.75 -17.96 -3.06
N LYS A 741 -26.23 -17.35 -1.96
CA LYS A 741 -27.47 -16.57 -1.85
C LYS A 741 -27.27 -15.06 -2.03
N GLY A 742 -26.04 -14.58 -2.11
CA GLY A 742 -25.69 -13.16 -2.31
C GLY A 742 -25.51 -12.81 -3.78
N TYR A 743 -26.08 -11.69 -4.22
CA TYR A 743 -26.06 -11.21 -5.59
C TYR A 743 -25.38 -9.84 -5.68
N ALA A 744 -24.67 -9.60 -6.77
CA ALA A 744 -24.05 -8.33 -7.09
C ALA A 744 -24.29 -7.98 -8.56
N ALA A 745 -24.53 -6.70 -8.83
CA ALA A 745 -24.53 -6.14 -10.16
C ALA A 745 -23.66 -4.88 -10.18
N ILE A 746 -22.80 -4.74 -11.18
CA ILE A 746 -21.99 -3.55 -11.43
C ILE A 746 -22.22 -3.04 -12.84
N TYR A 747 -22.37 -1.71 -12.98
CA TYR A 747 -22.55 -1.01 -14.25
C TYR A 747 -21.58 0.14 -14.37
N ALA A 748 -21.09 0.39 -15.59
CA ALA A 748 -20.39 1.61 -15.94
C ALA A 748 -21.06 2.27 -17.16
N ALA A 749 -21.23 3.59 -17.11
CA ALA A 749 -21.92 4.35 -18.17
C ALA A 749 -21.22 4.23 -19.53
N ASN A 750 -19.89 4.18 -19.53
CA ASN A 750 -19.09 4.06 -20.75
C ASN A 750 -18.83 2.61 -21.18
N GLY A 751 -19.51 1.64 -20.55
CA GLY A 751 -19.27 0.21 -20.74
C GLY A 751 -17.96 -0.25 -20.10
N THR A 752 -17.69 -1.55 -20.14
CA THR A 752 -16.45 -2.12 -19.57
C THR A 752 -15.87 -3.23 -20.44
N SER A 753 -14.59 -3.51 -20.24
CA SER A 753 -13.90 -4.69 -20.74
C SER A 753 -13.18 -5.42 -19.60
N MET A 754 -13.34 -6.74 -19.54
CA MET A 754 -12.57 -7.60 -18.63
C MET A 754 -11.12 -7.73 -19.10
N GLU A 755 -10.15 -7.50 -18.22
CA GLU A 755 -8.74 -7.77 -18.48
C GLU A 755 -8.53 -9.28 -18.70
N SER A 756 -7.88 -9.62 -19.81
CA SER A 756 -7.64 -11.01 -20.21
C SER A 756 -6.21 -11.47 -19.98
N ASN A 757 -5.30 -10.58 -19.59
CA ASN A 757 -3.87 -10.84 -19.51
C ASN A 757 -3.22 -10.38 -18.20
N GLY A 758 -2.10 -11.02 -17.85
CA GLY A 758 -1.23 -10.60 -16.76
C GLY A 758 -1.86 -10.70 -15.37
N VAL A 759 -1.32 -9.93 -14.43
CA VAL A 759 -1.59 -10.07 -12.99
C VAL A 759 -3.04 -9.81 -12.58
N THR A 760 -3.79 -9.01 -13.34
CA THR A 760 -5.22 -8.72 -13.10
C THR A 760 -6.16 -9.46 -14.05
N ARG A 761 -5.66 -10.51 -14.73
CA ARG A 761 -6.48 -11.35 -15.60
C ARG A 761 -7.72 -11.85 -14.87
N ALA A 762 -8.87 -11.69 -15.53
CA ALA A 762 -10.19 -12.13 -15.09
C ALA A 762 -10.63 -11.58 -13.72
N ARG A 763 -10.07 -10.45 -13.29
CA ARG A 763 -10.47 -9.76 -12.05
C ARG A 763 -10.57 -8.25 -12.14
N GLU A 764 -10.36 -7.66 -13.32
CA GLU A 764 -10.39 -6.21 -13.53
C GLU A 764 -11.36 -5.86 -14.67
N LEU A 765 -12.33 -5.00 -14.36
CA LEU A 765 -13.22 -4.39 -15.35
C LEU A 765 -12.75 -2.96 -15.62
N ILE A 766 -12.29 -2.67 -16.84
CA ILE A 766 -11.81 -1.35 -17.23
C ILE A 766 -12.92 -0.60 -17.96
N SER A 767 -13.19 0.64 -17.55
CA SER A 767 -14.16 1.54 -18.19
C SER A 767 -13.49 2.83 -18.66
N PRO A 768 -13.49 3.14 -19.97
CA PRO A 768 -12.80 4.30 -20.51
C PRO A 768 -13.54 5.62 -20.23
N GLY A 769 -12.82 6.73 -20.31
CA GLY A 769 -13.35 8.08 -20.33
C GLY A 769 -13.10 8.87 -19.05
N LEU A 770 -12.77 10.15 -19.23
CA LEU A 770 -12.55 11.11 -18.14
C LEU A 770 -13.80 11.41 -17.31
N ARG A 771 -14.99 11.17 -17.89
CA ARG A 771 -16.27 11.32 -17.20
C ARG A 771 -17.03 10.03 -17.27
N ASN A 772 -17.36 9.48 -16.12
CA ASN A 772 -18.00 8.18 -16.03
C ASN A 772 -18.89 8.09 -14.79
N ALA A 773 -19.88 7.22 -14.84
CA ALA A 773 -20.73 6.89 -13.70
C ALA A 773 -20.76 5.38 -13.50
N TRP A 774 -20.63 4.96 -12.25
CA TRP A 774 -20.70 3.56 -11.83
C TRP A 774 -21.87 3.34 -10.89
N ILE A 775 -22.47 2.15 -10.99
CA ILE A 775 -23.54 1.69 -10.11
C ILE A 775 -23.14 0.34 -9.58
N ILE A 776 -23.23 0.16 -8.26
CA ILE A 776 -23.14 -1.14 -7.62
C ILE A 776 -24.47 -1.40 -6.92
N ARG A 777 -25.10 -2.52 -7.29
CA ARG A 777 -26.34 -3.00 -6.69
C ARG A 777 -26.10 -4.38 -6.09
N ALA A 778 -26.14 -4.45 -4.77
CA ALA A 778 -26.10 -5.71 -4.04
C ALA A 778 -27.53 -6.23 -3.82
N GLY A 779 -27.68 -7.54 -3.65
CA GLY A 779 -28.96 -8.19 -3.44
C GLY A 779 -28.78 -9.57 -2.84
N SER A 780 -29.90 -10.24 -2.59
CA SER A 780 -29.89 -11.61 -2.12
C SER A 780 -31.06 -12.40 -2.69
N GLU A 781 -31.01 -13.71 -2.52
CA GLU A 781 -32.12 -14.60 -2.89
C GLU A 781 -33.43 -14.21 -2.19
N GLN A 782 -33.35 -13.75 -0.94
CA GLN A 782 -34.51 -13.30 -0.20
C GLN A 782 -35.17 -12.06 -0.82
N LEU A 783 -34.36 -11.10 -1.29
CA LEU A 783 -34.86 -9.84 -1.83
C LEU A 783 -35.34 -9.97 -3.28
N PHE A 784 -34.66 -10.79 -4.09
CA PHE A 784 -34.90 -10.84 -5.54
C PHE A 784 -35.45 -12.17 -6.05
N GLY A 785 -35.57 -13.19 -5.21
CA GLY A 785 -35.85 -14.56 -5.67
C GLY A 785 -34.59 -15.14 -6.31
N SER A 786 -34.68 -15.66 -7.54
CA SER A 786 -33.52 -16.26 -8.20
C SER A 786 -32.52 -15.24 -8.76
N PHE A 787 -31.31 -15.70 -9.10
CA PHE A 787 -30.32 -14.89 -9.79
C PHE A 787 -30.82 -14.36 -11.15
N ASP A 788 -31.55 -15.17 -11.90
CA ASP A 788 -32.20 -14.73 -13.15
C ASP A 788 -33.24 -13.61 -12.89
N ALA A 789 -33.99 -13.71 -11.81
CA ALA A 789 -34.96 -12.69 -11.44
C ALA A 789 -34.25 -11.38 -11.04
N PHE A 790 -33.12 -11.47 -10.32
CA PHE A 790 -32.27 -10.32 -10.03
C PHE A 790 -31.73 -9.67 -11.31
N ILE A 791 -31.15 -10.45 -12.22
CA ILE A 791 -30.63 -9.95 -13.51
C ILE A 791 -31.74 -9.23 -14.29
N ASN A 792 -32.90 -9.86 -14.45
CA ASN A 792 -34.00 -9.28 -15.22
C ASN A 792 -34.54 -7.98 -14.59
N GLN A 793 -34.65 -7.93 -13.26
CA GLN A 793 -35.14 -6.76 -12.55
C GLN A 793 -34.13 -5.60 -12.61
N VAL A 794 -32.86 -5.84 -12.33
CA VAL A 794 -31.83 -4.79 -12.37
C VAL A 794 -31.60 -4.26 -13.78
N ARG A 795 -31.66 -5.11 -14.81
CA ARG A 795 -31.58 -4.66 -16.22
C ARG A 795 -32.73 -3.72 -16.62
N SER A 796 -33.87 -3.81 -15.93
CA SER A 796 -35.01 -2.90 -16.18
C SER A 796 -34.82 -1.50 -15.58
N ALA A 797 -33.72 -1.26 -14.85
CA ALA A 797 -33.45 0.02 -14.19
C ALA A 797 -33.08 1.17 -15.14
N SER A 798 -32.77 0.87 -16.41
CA SER A 798 -32.46 1.83 -17.47
C SER A 798 -31.64 3.07 -17.02
N PRO A 799 -30.37 2.89 -16.61
CA PRO A 799 -29.54 4.03 -16.22
C PRO A 799 -29.29 5.00 -17.37
N GLU A 800 -29.49 6.29 -17.13
CA GLU A 800 -29.22 7.37 -18.07
C GLU A 800 -28.21 8.33 -17.46
N PHE A 801 -27.00 8.40 -18.05
CA PHE A 801 -25.93 9.31 -17.62
C PHE A 801 -25.73 10.44 -18.63
N ASP A 802 -25.87 11.68 -18.16
CA ASP A 802 -25.52 12.88 -18.92
C ASP A 802 -24.11 13.33 -18.53
N ASN A 803 -23.15 13.16 -19.44
CA ASN A 803 -21.74 13.50 -19.22
C ASN A 803 -21.44 15.01 -19.22
N GLN A 804 -22.37 15.85 -19.70
CA GLN A 804 -22.21 17.31 -19.68
C GLN A 804 -22.78 17.87 -18.38
N ALA A 805 -23.97 17.42 -17.99
CA ALA A 805 -24.64 17.86 -16.78
C ALA A 805 -24.14 17.14 -15.51
N LEU A 806 -23.37 16.05 -15.67
CA LEU A 806 -22.93 15.13 -14.63
C LEU A 806 -24.10 14.68 -13.75
N THR A 807 -25.11 14.12 -14.40
CA THR A 807 -26.33 13.60 -13.76
C THR A 807 -26.61 12.17 -14.18
N LEU A 808 -27.12 11.39 -13.24
CA LEU A 808 -27.52 10.00 -13.42
C LEU A 808 -28.96 9.84 -12.94
N THR A 809 -29.78 9.23 -13.78
CA THR A 809 -31.14 8.80 -13.42
C THR A 809 -31.31 7.31 -13.69
N LEU A 810 -32.04 6.62 -12.82
CA LEU A 810 -32.39 5.21 -12.99
C LEU A 810 -33.68 4.89 -12.21
N ALA A 811 -34.27 3.73 -12.47
CA ALA A 811 -35.39 3.19 -11.69
C ALA A 811 -34.97 1.87 -11.01
N ASP A 812 -34.50 1.92 -9.78
CA ASP A 812 -34.12 0.70 -9.05
C ASP A 812 -35.38 -0.15 -8.77
N PRO A 813 -35.32 -1.49 -8.96
CA PRO A 813 -36.46 -2.37 -8.76
C PRO A 813 -37.01 -2.40 -7.32
N VAL A 814 -36.21 -2.03 -6.31
CA VAL A 814 -36.60 -2.01 -4.90
C VAL A 814 -36.86 -0.58 -4.43
N TYR A 815 -35.97 0.35 -4.78
CA TYR A 815 -36.03 1.73 -4.28
C TYR A 815 -36.84 2.67 -5.17
N GLY A 816 -37.18 2.28 -6.39
CA GLY A 816 -37.94 3.09 -7.35
C GLY A 816 -37.06 4.13 -8.06
N PRO A 817 -37.63 5.25 -8.54
CA PRO A 817 -36.88 6.28 -9.25
C PRO A 817 -35.79 6.92 -8.39
N ILE A 818 -34.57 6.96 -8.94
CA ILE A 818 -33.39 7.56 -8.35
C ILE A 818 -32.89 8.67 -9.28
N GLN A 819 -32.61 9.83 -8.69
CA GLN A 819 -32.01 10.96 -9.39
C GLN A 819 -30.85 11.53 -8.59
N TRP A 820 -29.72 11.69 -9.25
CA TRP A 820 -28.51 12.21 -8.62
C TRP A 820 -27.67 12.97 -9.63
N GLY A 821 -26.87 13.89 -9.14
CA GLY A 821 -25.80 14.49 -9.93
C GLY A 821 -24.65 14.93 -9.05
N MET A 822 -23.49 15.09 -9.66
CA MET A 822 -22.28 15.48 -8.96
C MET A 822 -22.50 16.82 -8.25
N ASN A 823 -22.27 16.85 -6.93
CA ASN A 823 -22.55 18.00 -6.06
C ASN A 823 -24.02 18.47 -6.01
N LYS A 824 -24.98 17.67 -6.47
CA LYS A 824 -26.43 17.94 -6.42
C LYS A 824 -27.11 17.03 -5.40
N PRO A 825 -28.30 17.37 -4.88
CA PRO A 825 -29.05 16.49 -3.98
C PRO A 825 -29.25 15.06 -4.54
N PHE A 826 -29.19 14.07 -3.67
CA PHE A 826 -29.45 12.65 -3.99
C PHE A 826 -30.90 12.33 -3.64
N HIS A 827 -31.71 11.97 -4.63
CA HIS A 827 -33.14 11.69 -4.43
C HIS A 827 -33.50 10.24 -4.71
N ILE A 828 -34.37 9.69 -3.86
CA ILE A 828 -35.05 8.40 -4.06
C ILE A 828 -36.54 8.65 -3.88
N GLN A 829 -37.35 8.27 -4.88
CA GLN A 829 -38.80 8.54 -4.91
C GLN A 829 -39.13 10.02 -4.60
N GLU A 830 -38.39 10.94 -5.24
CA GLU A 830 -38.50 12.40 -5.02
C GLU A 830 -38.11 12.91 -3.62
N LYS A 831 -37.72 12.02 -2.70
CA LYS A 831 -37.25 12.37 -1.36
C LYS A 831 -35.73 12.51 -1.36
N GLU A 832 -35.24 13.64 -0.87
CA GLU A 832 -33.81 13.85 -0.66
C GLU A 832 -33.28 12.93 0.45
N ILE A 833 -32.18 12.23 0.17
CA ILE A 833 -31.44 11.39 1.10
C ILE A 833 -30.24 12.20 1.58
N VAL A 834 -30.20 12.47 2.89
CA VAL A 834 -29.15 13.27 3.53
C VAL A 834 -28.40 12.42 4.55
N HIS A 835 -27.07 12.48 4.49
CA HIS A 835 -26.16 11.79 5.41
C HIS A 835 -25.40 12.81 6.28
N GLU A 836 -25.94 13.12 7.45
CA GLU A 836 -25.33 14.06 8.39
C GLU A 836 -25.77 13.84 9.85
N GLY A 837 -24.99 14.38 10.79
CA GLY A 837 -25.36 14.46 12.21
C GLY A 837 -25.33 13.13 12.97
N TYR A 838 -24.55 12.15 12.50
CA TYR A 838 -24.46 10.84 13.14
C TYR A 838 -23.48 10.81 14.33
N GLY A 839 -22.47 11.67 14.32
CA GLY A 839 -21.40 11.68 15.31
C GLY A 839 -20.51 10.43 15.30
N VAL A 840 -19.54 10.40 16.20
CA VAL A 840 -18.48 9.36 16.28
C VAL A 840 -19.04 7.97 16.52
N LYS A 841 -19.84 7.81 17.59
CA LYS A 841 -20.49 6.53 17.91
C LYS A 841 -21.49 6.08 16.84
N GLY A 842 -21.99 7.02 16.04
CA GLY A 842 -22.92 6.75 14.96
C GLY A 842 -24.32 6.32 15.39
N GLN A 843 -25.13 6.00 14.39
CA GLN A 843 -26.46 5.44 14.51
C GLN A 843 -26.45 4.03 13.93
N LEU A 844 -26.72 3.05 14.79
CA LEU A 844 -26.88 1.65 14.41
C LEU A 844 -28.37 1.30 14.39
N LYS A 845 -28.83 0.69 13.30
CA LYS A 845 -30.19 0.14 13.17
C LYS A 845 -30.08 -1.32 12.79
N LEU A 846 -30.58 -2.19 13.65
CA LEU A 846 -30.87 -3.59 13.35
C LEU A 846 -32.35 -3.69 12.97
N LEU A 847 -32.63 -4.21 11.79
CA LEU A 847 -33.97 -4.30 11.23
C LEU A 847 -34.23 -5.73 10.78
N ASP A 848 -35.47 -6.19 10.87
CA ASP A 848 -35.91 -7.39 10.18
C ASP A 848 -36.28 -7.02 8.73
N MET A 849 -35.87 -7.83 7.77
CA MET A 849 -36.32 -7.72 6.38
C MET A 849 -37.81 -8.08 6.33
N GLU A 850 -38.67 -7.09 6.12
CA GLU A 850 -40.10 -7.31 5.88
C GLU A 850 -40.27 -8.14 4.59
N ARG A 851 -41.11 -9.18 4.66
CA ARG A 851 -41.45 -10.04 3.51
C ARG A 851 -42.48 -9.40 2.59
#